data_AF-A0A6I8PBT7-F1
#
_entry.id   AF-A0A6I8PBT7-F1
#
_cell.length_a   1.000
_cell.length_b   1.000
_cell.length_c   1.000
_cell.angle_alpha   90.00
_cell.angle_beta   90.00
_cell.angle_gamma   90.00
#
_symmetry.space_group_name_H-M   'P 1'
#
loop_
_entity.id
_entity.type
_entity.pdbx_description
1 polymer ?
#
loop_
_entity_poly.entity_id
_entity_poly.type
_entity_poly.pdbx_seq_one_letter_code
_entity_poly.pdbx_strand_id
1 'polypeptide(L)'
;LILAFGFSAEPDVSPSLQATVLRAAKLLYSHLLDTCPALVRDRKYHLRLYRQCCSGRELVDGLLATGLGIQSRSQAVGICQVLLDEGALHHVKDDWHFQDRDAQFYRFSGPELGGLPGEVPGGSLGGEREAEELAEAMGLLSQRGSDALLTMALRKPLGQRSDEELELIFEELLHIKAVAHLSNSVKRELAAVLLFESHRKAGTVLFSQGDTGTSWYVIWKGSVNVVTHGKGLVTTLHEGDAFGQLALVNEAPRAATIVLREDNCHFLRVDKRDFTRILKDMEAKTLRLEEHGKVVLVLEREPQGAGRGRPVPPTPNRYTVMSGTPEKILELLLEAVRPDSCVHDPTDTFLGDFLLTHGIFMPSTQLCAALLHQYPLPSSTFHAEPATGSETDRSLYVGHRRQQILHLVSQWVALYGPMLDADPAAPAFLQKLSELVSRDARLCQLLREQGPEKRWPWGLENGGGNGSSQMKAQQPCPSYFPSLEPPSSGLIFLLSTEAVKLPPDARGVASSLGLNERLFLVSAQEPAVLTPHPDQLGPNVGSAELLDAVSSRDLASLLSEYDWGLFHCVHQVEPILYVLGPQRLRDITTANLERLMRRFNELQYWVVTELCLCPAPAARARLLMVVKRARAGGRSPEHTRHDPSWNHRVYRLALAKLSPPIIPFMPLLLKDMTFIHDGNCTMVENLINFEKMVTPLSPLRNRPSPCREEAKAMRISTCSDLAPRAHSPATASAYLQNLRVIDNQRELSRLSRKLEP
;
A
#
# COMPACT_ATOMS: atom_id res chain seq x y z
N LEU A 1 2.73 -21.71 -14.60
CA LEU A 1 4.14 -22.01 -14.28
C LEU A 1 5.09 -21.07 -15.01
N ILE A 2 4.87 -20.76 -16.29
CA ILE A 2 5.74 -19.84 -17.06
C ILE A 2 5.64 -18.37 -16.61
N LEU A 3 4.45 -17.88 -16.24
CA LEU A 3 4.27 -16.49 -15.76
C LEU A 3 4.73 -16.23 -14.31
N ALA A 4 5.11 -17.27 -13.56
CA ALA A 4 5.61 -17.11 -12.18
C ALA A 4 7.14 -16.97 -12.10
N PHE A 5 7.87 -17.17 -13.20
CA PHE A 5 9.32 -17.42 -13.15
C PHE A 5 10.15 -16.69 -14.21
N GLY A 6 9.71 -15.53 -14.70
CA GLY A 6 10.61 -14.56 -15.37
C GLY A 6 11.58 -15.17 -16.40
N PHE A 7 11.11 -16.07 -17.26
CA PHE A 7 11.93 -16.57 -18.36
C PHE A 7 11.95 -15.52 -19.47
N SER A 8 13.14 -14.95 -19.72
CA SER A 8 13.41 -14.17 -20.93
C SER A 8 13.38 -15.14 -22.11
N ALA A 9 12.34 -15.04 -22.94
CA ALA A 9 12.38 -15.63 -24.28
C ALA A 9 13.39 -14.85 -25.14
N GLU A 10 14.13 -15.56 -25.99
CA GLU A 10 15.01 -14.97 -26.99
C GLU A 10 14.22 -14.07 -27.97
N PRO A 11 14.86 -13.08 -28.61
CA PRO A 11 14.16 -12.03 -29.34
C PRO A 11 13.72 -12.54 -30.71
N ASP A 12 12.53 -13.12 -30.78
CA ASP A 12 11.79 -13.14 -32.04
C ASP A 12 11.47 -11.70 -32.44
N VAL A 13 11.60 -11.41 -33.74
CA VAL A 13 11.43 -10.08 -34.34
C VAL A 13 10.08 -9.49 -33.91
N SER A 14 10.12 -8.63 -32.89
CA SER A 14 8.92 -8.12 -32.26
C SER A 14 8.19 -7.21 -33.25
N PRO A 15 6.87 -7.41 -33.48
CA PRO A 15 6.09 -6.48 -34.26
C PRO A 15 6.19 -5.09 -33.61
N SER A 16 6.23 -4.04 -34.44
CA SER A 16 6.21 -2.67 -33.93
C SER A 16 5.06 -2.49 -32.95
N LEU A 17 5.28 -1.70 -31.91
CA LEU A 17 4.32 -1.53 -30.82
C LEU A 17 2.91 -1.11 -31.32
N GLN A 18 2.88 -0.25 -32.34
CA GLN A 18 1.66 0.15 -33.02
C GLN A 18 0.95 -1.05 -33.67
N ALA A 19 1.68 -1.96 -34.33
CA ALA A 19 1.09 -3.15 -34.94
C ALA A 19 0.44 -4.08 -33.91
N THR A 20 1.01 -4.20 -32.71
CA THR A 20 0.42 -4.97 -31.60
C THR A 20 -0.88 -4.34 -31.10
N VAL A 21 -0.93 -3.01 -30.94
CA VAL A 21 -2.16 -2.30 -30.55
C VAL A 21 -3.23 -2.43 -31.63
N LEU A 22 -2.85 -2.28 -32.90
CA LEU A 22 -3.77 -2.52 -34.01
C LEU A 22 -4.30 -3.95 -33.99
N ARG A 23 -3.47 -4.97 -33.74
CA ARG A 23 -3.95 -6.36 -33.56
C ARG A 23 -4.95 -6.49 -32.41
N ALA A 24 -4.66 -5.90 -31.25
CA ALA A 24 -5.57 -5.90 -30.11
C ALA A 24 -6.91 -5.23 -30.43
N ALA A 25 -6.87 -4.10 -31.14
CA ALA A 25 -8.06 -3.36 -31.59
C ALA A 25 -8.96 -4.21 -32.49
N LYS A 26 -8.36 -5.01 -33.36
CA LYS A 26 -9.06 -5.91 -34.29
C LYS A 26 -9.84 -6.99 -33.54
N LEU A 27 -9.20 -7.65 -32.58
CA LEU A 27 -9.84 -8.66 -31.73
C LEU A 27 -11.00 -8.06 -30.92
N LEU A 28 -10.77 -6.87 -30.33
CA LEU A 28 -11.81 -6.16 -29.58
C LEU A 28 -12.99 -5.77 -30.47
N TYR A 29 -12.72 -5.27 -31.67
CA TYR A 29 -13.76 -4.88 -32.62
C TYR A 29 -14.64 -6.06 -33.03
N SER A 30 -14.04 -7.21 -33.38
CA SER A 30 -14.79 -8.43 -33.69
C SER A 30 -15.69 -8.86 -32.53
N HIS A 31 -15.13 -8.93 -31.31
CA HIS A 31 -15.89 -9.31 -30.12
C HIS A 31 -17.03 -8.33 -29.78
N LEU A 32 -16.83 -7.04 -29.99
CA LEU A 32 -17.87 -6.02 -29.82
C LEU A 32 -19.01 -6.17 -30.82
N LEU A 33 -18.72 -6.53 -32.07
CA LEU A 33 -19.78 -6.76 -33.07
C LEU A 33 -20.58 -8.02 -32.77
N ASP A 34 -19.93 -9.08 -32.28
CA ASP A 34 -20.62 -10.32 -31.88
C ASP A 34 -21.54 -10.09 -30.67
N THR A 35 -21.07 -9.29 -29.70
CA THR A 35 -21.82 -9.03 -28.46
C THR A 35 -22.86 -7.91 -28.62
N CYS A 36 -22.57 -6.90 -29.44
CA CYS A 36 -23.35 -5.68 -29.62
C CYS A 36 -23.51 -5.33 -31.12
N PRO A 37 -24.29 -6.11 -31.90
CA PRO A 37 -24.38 -5.95 -33.36
C PRO A 37 -24.98 -4.61 -33.81
N ALA A 38 -25.72 -3.92 -32.94
CA ALA A 38 -26.33 -2.61 -33.23
C ALA A 38 -25.39 -1.41 -32.95
N LEU A 39 -24.18 -1.65 -32.43
CA LEU A 39 -23.26 -0.59 -32.00
C LEU A 39 -22.82 0.30 -33.16
N VAL A 40 -22.41 -0.31 -34.27
CA VAL A 40 -21.93 0.38 -35.48
C VAL A 40 -23.06 0.48 -36.49
N ARG A 41 -23.51 1.71 -36.76
CA ARG A 41 -24.63 1.98 -37.67
C ARG A 41 -24.59 3.38 -38.27
N ASP A 42 -25.40 3.61 -39.29
CA ASP A 42 -25.60 4.93 -39.86
C ASP A 42 -26.45 5.80 -38.89
N ARG A 43 -26.01 7.03 -38.62
CA ARG A 43 -26.65 7.96 -37.68
C ARG A 43 -26.93 9.30 -38.33
N LYS A 44 -28.12 9.86 -38.11
CA LYS A 44 -28.47 11.22 -38.53
C LYS A 44 -28.40 12.16 -37.33
N TYR A 45 -27.60 13.22 -37.43
CA TYR A 45 -27.48 14.24 -36.38
C TYR A 45 -27.28 15.62 -36.99
N HIS A 46 -28.07 16.60 -36.56
CA HIS A 46 -28.18 17.94 -37.19
C HIS A 46 -28.26 17.88 -38.73
N LEU A 47 -29.17 17.04 -39.26
CA LEU A 47 -29.41 16.85 -40.70
C LEU A 47 -28.21 16.27 -41.49
N ARG A 48 -27.09 15.94 -40.84
CA ARG A 48 -25.95 15.22 -41.46
C ARG A 48 -26.05 13.73 -41.18
N LEU A 49 -25.75 12.92 -42.19
CA LEU A 49 -25.66 11.47 -42.08
C LEU A 49 -24.20 11.06 -41.84
N TYR A 50 -23.94 10.45 -40.70
CA TYR A 50 -22.67 9.85 -40.34
C TYR A 50 -22.76 8.34 -40.53
N ARG A 51 -21.96 7.78 -41.44
CA ARG A 51 -22.05 6.36 -41.80
C ARG A 51 -21.14 5.49 -40.94
N GLN A 52 -21.60 4.27 -40.66
CA GLN A 52 -20.84 3.21 -39.96
C GLN A 52 -20.11 3.75 -38.72
N CYS A 53 -20.86 4.30 -37.78
CA CYS A 53 -20.31 4.95 -36.59
C CYS A 53 -21.03 4.53 -35.31
N CYS A 54 -20.31 4.63 -34.19
CA CYS A 54 -20.85 4.50 -32.84
C CYS A 54 -20.77 5.84 -32.11
N SER A 55 -21.65 6.07 -31.14
CA SER A 55 -21.46 7.18 -30.21
C SER A 55 -20.43 6.77 -29.14
N GLY A 56 -19.71 7.75 -28.58
CA GLY A 56 -18.75 7.49 -27.50
C GLY A 56 -19.41 6.81 -26.29
N ARG A 57 -20.62 7.25 -25.93
CA ARG A 57 -21.43 6.65 -24.85
C ARG A 57 -21.74 5.18 -25.11
N GLU A 58 -22.28 4.85 -26.29
CA GLU A 58 -22.66 3.48 -26.62
C GLU A 58 -21.43 2.55 -26.72
N LEU A 59 -20.28 3.07 -27.18
CA LEU A 59 -19.03 2.30 -27.19
C LEU A 59 -18.55 1.95 -25.78
N VAL A 60 -18.60 2.91 -24.84
CA VAL A 60 -18.28 2.66 -23.43
C VAL A 60 -19.27 1.67 -22.79
N ASP A 61 -20.56 1.84 -23.06
CA ASP A 61 -21.60 0.94 -22.54
C ASP A 61 -21.44 -0.49 -23.10
N GLY A 62 -21.13 -0.62 -24.39
CA GLY A 62 -20.83 -1.90 -25.03
C GLY A 62 -19.62 -2.58 -24.41
N LEU A 63 -18.51 -1.84 -24.21
CA LEU A 63 -17.31 -2.35 -23.55
C LEU A 63 -17.61 -2.88 -22.14
N LEU A 64 -18.39 -2.16 -21.33
CA LEU A 64 -18.78 -2.61 -19.99
C LEU A 64 -19.69 -3.85 -20.02
N ALA A 65 -20.49 -4.02 -21.07
CA ALA A 65 -21.38 -5.17 -21.24
C ALA A 65 -20.67 -6.45 -21.70
N THR A 66 -19.50 -6.36 -22.33
CA THR A 66 -18.75 -7.52 -22.88
C THR A 66 -18.22 -8.51 -21.84
N GLY A 67 -18.16 -8.13 -20.55
CA GLY A 67 -17.62 -9.00 -19.50
C GLY A 67 -16.10 -9.19 -19.55
N LEU A 68 -15.37 -8.40 -20.36
CA LEU A 68 -13.90 -8.45 -20.52
C LEU A 68 -13.08 -7.93 -19.32
N GLY A 69 -13.67 -7.89 -18.12
CA GLY A 69 -12.99 -7.42 -16.90
C GLY A 69 -12.78 -5.90 -16.83
N ILE A 70 -13.44 -5.11 -17.67
CA ILE A 70 -13.46 -3.64 -17.59
C ILE A 70 -14.32 -3.22 -16.40
N GLN A 71 -13.73 -2.43 -15.51
CA GLN A 71 -14.24 -2.17 -14.17
C GLN A 71 -14.86 -0.80 -13.95
N SER A 72 -14.63 0.16 -14.86
CA SER A 72 -15.12 1.53 -14.79
C SER A 72 -15.27 2.15 -16.18
N ARG A 73 -16.08 3.22 -16.28
CA ARG A 73 -16.20 4.03 -17.50
C ARG A 73 -14.87 4.70 -17.85
N SER A 74 -14.11 5.15 -16.85
CA SER A 74 -12.78 5.75 -17.06
C SER A 74 -11.81 4.78 -17.73
N GLN A 75 -11.78 3.51 -17.30
CA GLN A 75 -10.95 2.48 -17.93
C GLN A 75 -11.35 2.25 -19.40
N ALA A 76 -12.65 2.20 -19.69
CA ALA A 76 -13.15 2.08 -21.07
C ALA A 76 -12.75 3.30 -21.92
N VAL A 77 -12.86 4.52 -21.38
CA VAL A 77 -12.40 5.75 -22.03
C VAL A 77 -10.90 5.67 -22.34
N GLY A 78 -10.08 5.18 -21.41
CA GLY A 78 -8.65 5.00 -21.64
C GLY A 78 -8.35 4.03 -22.77
N ILE A 79 -9.03 2.87 -22.81
CA ILE A 79 -8.91 1.92 -23.91
C ILE A 79 -9.29 2.60 -25.24
N CYS A 80 -10.42 3.29 -25.30
CA CYS A 80 -10.85 4.01 -26.50
C CYS A 80 -9.87 5.12 -26.92
N GLN A 81 -9.25 5.81 -25.95
CA GLN A 81 -8.23 6.81 -26.23
C GLN A 81 -6.99 6.18 -26.89
N VAL A 82 -6.54 5.01 -26.42
CA VAL A 82 -5.44 4.26 -27.04
C VAL A 82 -5.78 3.90 -28.50
N LEU A 83 -7.01 3.42 -28.74
CA LEU A 83 -7.46 3.12 -30.10
C LEU A 83 -7.47 4.37 -30.99
N LEU A 84 -7.79 5.53 -30.42
CA LEU A 84 -7.80 6.80 -31.14
C LEU A 84 -6.39 7.29 -31.47
N ASP A 85 -5.49 7.28 -30.48
CA ASP A 85 -4.10 7.72 -30.62
C ASP A 85 -3.33 6.87 -31.64
N GLU A 86 -3.59 5.56 -31.68
CA GLU A 86 -2.93 4.60 -32.58
C GLU A 86 -3.64 4.45 -33.95
N GLY A 87 -4.76 5.14 -34.16
CA GLY A 87 -5.48 5.19 -35.44
C GLY A 87 -6.39 3.99 -35.74
N ALA A 88 -6.70 3.15 -34.76
CA ALA A 88 -7.72 2.10 -34.88
C ALA A 88 -9.16 2.65 -34.79
N LEU A 89 -9.32 3.79 -34.12
CA LEU A 89 -10.57 4.51 -33.94
C LEU A 89 -10.38 5.97 -34.40
N HIS A 90 -11.36 6.54 -35.08
CA HIS A 90 -11.32 7.93 -35.52
C HIS A 90 -12.54 8.69 -35.05
N HIS A 91 -12.35 9.87 -34.46
CA HIS A 91 -13.45 10.79 -34.24
C HIS A 91 -13.89 11.39 -35.58
N VAL A 92 -15.21 11.45 -35.82
CA VAL A 92 -15.74 11.86 -37.14
C VAL A 92 -15.48 13.34 -37.47
N LYS A 93 -15.10 14.15 -36.49
CA LYS A 93 -14.66 15.56 -36.66
C LYS A 93 -13.17 15.77 -36.36
N ASP A 94 -12.38 14.70 -36.32
CA ASP A 94 -10.94 14.75 -36.04
C ASP A 94 -10.60 15.40 -34.68
N ASP A 95 -11.41 15.10 -33.66
CA ASP A 95 -11.09 15.50 -32.30
C ASP A 95 -10.03 14.55 -31.74
N TRP A 96 -9.08 15.10 -30.97
CA TRP A 96 -7.88 14.39 -30.53
C TRP A 96 -8.13 13.57 -29.27
N HIS A 97 -9.21 13.83 -28.54
CA HIS A 97 -9.53 13.09 -27.33
C HIS A 97 -10.89 12.40 -27.42
N PHE A 98 -10.94 11.19 -26.87
CA PHE A 98 -12.17 10.43 -26.73
C PHE A 98 -13.07 11.08 -25.67
N GLN A 99 -14.37 10.98 -25.91
CA GLN A 99 -15.42 11.57 -25.09
C GLN A 99 -16.56 10.58 -24.93
N ASP A 100 -16.83 10.22 -23.68
CA ASP A 100 -17.98 9.42 -23.27
C ASP A 100 -19.28 10.25 -23.32
N ARG A 101 -19.74 10.56 -24.54
CA ARG A 101 -20.94 11.37 -24.81
C ARG A 101 -21.72 10.85 -26.00
N ASP A 102 -23.04 11.04 -25.99
CA ASP A 102 -23.95 10.59 -27.05
C ASP A 102 -23.77 11.35 -28.37
N ALA A 103 -23.42 12.63 -28.28
CA ALA A 103 -23.29 13.52 -29.44
C ALA A 103 -21.88 13.51 -30.09
N GLN A 104 -20.99 12.62 -29.65
CA GLN A 104 -19.65 12.44 -30.21
C GLN A 104 -19.60 11.09 -30.92
N PHE A 105 -19.25 11.11 -32.20
CA PHE A 105 -19.31 9.93 -33.06
C PHE A 105 -17.91 9.48 -33.48
N TYR A 106 -17.70 8.18 -33.45
CA TYR A 106 -16.44 7.54 -33.78
C TYR A 106 -16.63 6.44 -34.83
N ARG A 107 -15.59 6.21 -35.62
CA ARG A 107 -15.54 5.18 -36.66
C ARG A 107 -14.32 4.32 -36.44
N PHE A 108 -14.50 3.00 -36.43
CA PHE A 108 -13.39 2.06 -36.48
C PHE A 108 -12.80 2.04 -37.88
N SER A 109 -11.48 2.00 -37.96
CA SER A 109 -10.75 1.89 -39.22
C SER A 109 -10.90 0.44 -39.74
N GLY A 110 -11.73 0.22 -40.78
CA GLY A 110 -11.90 -1.08 -41.48
C GLY A 110 -12.29 -0.86 -42.95
N PRO A 111 -11.84 -1.68 -43.94
CA PRO A 111 -12.05 -3.13 -44.05
C PRO A 111 -10.88 -3.96 -44.66
N GLU A 112 -9.59 -3.62 -44.44
CA GLU A 112 -8.41 -4.41 -44.89
C GLU A 112 -7.86 -5.30 -43.77
N LEU A 113 -8.78 -6.06 -43.20
CA LEU A 113 -8.60 -6.72 -41.93
C LEU A 113 -9.01 -8.20 -41.98
N GLY A 114 -9.73 -8.58 -43.04
CA GLY A 114 -9.73 -9.93 -43.59
C GLY A 114 -9.19 -9.87 -45.00
N GLY A 115 -8.06 -10.55 -45.27
CA GLY A 115 -7.54 -10.69 -46.63
C GLY A 115 -6.01 -10.66 -46.76
N LEU A 116 -5.30 -11.62 -46.16
CA LEU A 116 -4.33 -12.34 -46.98
C LEU A 116 -5.14 -13.34 -47.81
N PRO A 117 -4.96 -13.45 -49.13
CA PRO A 117 -5.70 -14.40 -49.94
C PRO A 117 -5.24 -15.82 -49.56
N GLY A 118 -6.01 -16.53 -48.73
CA GLY A 118 -5.68 -17.91 -48.39
C GLY A 118 -6.45 -18.57 -47.23
N GLU A 119 -7.01 -17.83 -46.27
CA GLU A 119 -7.63 -18.48 -45.10
C GLU A 119 -9.16 -18.40 -45.13
N VAL A 120 -9.76 -19.54 -45.45
CA VAL A 120 -11.19 -19.83 -45.30
C VAL A 120 -11.53 -19.81 -43.80
N PRO A 121 -12.65 -19.19 -43.36
CA PRO A 121 -13.12 -19.33 -41.97
C PRO A 121 -13.67 -20.75 -41.80
N GLY A 122 -12.77 -21.66 -41.43
CA GLY A 122 -13.04 -23.08 -41.27
C GLY A 122 -12.71 -23.56 -39.87
N GLY A 123 -13.73 -24.03 -39.14
CA GLY A 123 -13.56 -25.07 -38.13
C GLY A 123 -13.57 -24.61 -36.67
N SER A 124 -14.70 -24.90 -36.02
CA SER A 124 -14.98 -24.84 -34.58
C SER A 124 -14.01 -25.65 -33.70
N LEU A 125 -12.76 -25.19 -33.57
CA LEU A 125 -11.78 -25.64 -32.57
C LEU A 125 -10.99 -24.47 -31.92
N GLY A 126 -11.36 -23.21 -32.20
CA GLY A 126 -10.58 -22.00 -31.84
C GLY A 126 -11.06 -21.17 -30.65
N GLY A 127 -12.22 -21.47 -30.05
CA GLY A 127 -12.87 -20.56 -29.08
C GLY A 127 -12.07 -20.28 -27.80
N GLU A 128 -11.34 -21.26 -27.26
CA GLU A 128 -10.51 -21.04 -26.06
C GLU A 128 -9.24 -20.24 -26.37
N ARG A 129 -8.62 -20.46 -27.54
CA ARG A 129 -7.42 -19.75 -27.98
C ARG A 129 -7.73 -18.30 -28.35
N GLU A 130 -8.83 -18.05 -29.04
CA GLU A 130 -9.31 -16.70 -29.35
C GLU A 130 -9.68 -15.93 -28.07
N ALA A 131 -10.28 -16.59 -27.08
CA ALA A 131 -10.57 -16.00 -25.78
C ALA A 131 -9.29 -15.64 -25.00
N GLU A 132 -8.24 -16.47 -25.08
CA GLU A 132 -6.94 -16.19 -24.47
C GLU A 132 -6.23 -15.01 -25.16
N GLU A 133 -6.20 -15.00 -26.50
CA GLU A 133 -5.64 -13.89 -27.28
C GLU A 133 -6.39 -12.56 -27.04
N LEU A 134 -7.71 -12.61 -26.90
CA LEU A 134 -8.52 -11.44 -26.54
C LEU A 134 -8.22 -10.97 -25.11
N ALA A 135 -8.04 -11.89 -24.16
CA ALA A 135 -7.69 -11.55 -22.78
C ALA A 135 -6.33 -10.84 -22.70
N GLU A 136 -5.33 -11.33 -23.45
CA GLU A 136 -4.01 -10.67 -23.57
C GLU A 136 -4.11 -9.29 -24.23
N ALA A 137 -4.87 -9.18 -25.32
CA ALA A 137 -5.14 -7.91 -25.99
C ALA A 137 -5.79 -6.89 -25.05
N MET A 138 -6.74 -7.32 -24.23
CA MET A 138 -7.40 -6.47 -23.23
C MET A 138 -6.46 -6.08 -22.08
N GLY A 139 -5.52 -6.94 -21.71
CA GLY A 139 -4.44 -6.61 -20.78
C GLY A 139 -3.57 -5.46 -21.31
N LEU A 140 -3.10 -5.57 -22.55
CA LEU A 140 -2.30 -4.54 -23.23
C LEU A 140 -3.05 -3.20 -23.33
N LEU A 141 -4.29 -3.23 -23.82
CA LEU A 141 -5.11 -2.01 -23.99
C LEU A 141 -5.43 -1.36 -22.64
N SER A 142 -5.68 -2.14 -21.59
CA SER A 142 -5.92 -1.60 -20.25
C SER A 142 -4.66 -0.95 -19.67
N GLN A 143 -3.50 -1.58 -19.83
CA GLN A 143 -2.22 -1.03 -19.36
C GLN A 143 -1.89 0.29 -20.05
N ARG A 144 -2.12 0.38 -21.37
CA ARG A 144 -1.92 1.62 -22.14
C ARG A 144 -3.00 2.67 -21.91
N GLY A 145 -4.21 2.23 -21.55
CA GLY A 145 -5.35 3.11 -21.32
C GLY A 145 -5.09 4.12 -20.22
N SER A 146 -4.37 3.74 -19.15
CA SER A 146 -4.02 4.67 -18.08
C SER A 146 -3.02 5.75 -18.52
N ASP A 147 -1.98 5.38 -19.28
CA ASP A 147 -1.02 6.35 -19.86
C ASP A 147 -1.75 7.35 -20.77
N ALA A 148 -2.67 6.85 -21.58
CA ALA A 148 -3.47 7.65 -22.52
C ALA A 148 -4.40 8.63 -21.79
N LEU A 149 -5.08 8.18 -20.71
CA LEU A 149 -5.90 9.07 -19.87
C LEU A 149 -5.09 10.17 -19.22
N LEU A 150 -3.92 9.83 -18.67
CA LEU A 150 -3.05 10.82 -18.03
C LEU A 150 -2.58 11.87 -19.05
N THR A 151 -2.11 11.41 -20.22
CA THR A 151 -1.67 12.31 -21.30
C THR A 151 -2.82 13.19 -21.79
N MET A 152 -4.02 12.64 -21.89
CA MET A 152 -5.23 13.38 -22.23
C MET A 152 -5.56 14.46 -21.19
N ALA A 153 -5.53 14.12 -19.91
CA ALA A 153 -5.76 15.06 -18.80
C ALA A 153 -4.72 16.20 -18.79
N LEU A 154 -3.45 15.86 -18.99
CA LEU A 154 -2.33 16.81 -19.03
C LEU A 154 -2.43 17.79 -20.21
N ARG A 155 -2.95 17.35 -21.36
CA ARG A 155 -3.15 18.20 -22.55
C ARG A 155 -4.36 19.15 -22.44
N LYS A 156 -5.28 18.91 -21.51
CA LYS A 156 -6.42 19.82 -21.30
C LYS A 156 -5.99 21.18 -20.75
N PRO A 157 -6.64 22.29 -21.14
CA PRO A 157 -6.40 23.61 -20.56
C PRO A 157 -6.63 23.64 -19.05
N LEU A 158 -5.85 24.48 -18.37
CA LEU A 158 -6.01 24.73 -16.93
C LEU A 158 -7.43 25.26 -16.66
N GLY A 159 -8.14 24.64 -15.71
CA GLY A 159 -9.54 24.96 -15.36
C GLY A 159 -10.61 24.14 -16.07
N GLN A 160 -10.26 23.31 -17.07
CA GLN A 160 -11.18 22.36 -17.71
C GLN A 160 -10.97 20.90 -17.26
N ARG A 161 -9.99 20.67 -16.37
CA ARG A 161 -9.73 19.36 -15.78
C ARG A 161 -10.80 19.06 -14.72
N SER A 162 -11.34 17.85 -14.73
CA SER A 162 -12.23 17.38 -13.65
C SER A 162 -11.42 17.01 -12.40
N ASP A 163 -12.09 16.88 -11.25
CA ASP A 163 -11.45 16.43 -10.00
C ASP A 163 -10.82 15.03 -10.17
N GLU A 164 -11.46 14.13 -10.92
CA GLU A 164 -10.90 12.80 -11.24
C GLU A 164 -9.61 12.88 -12.07
N GLU A 165 -9.52 13.86 -12.99
CA GLU A 165 -8.33 14.08 -13.80
C GLU A 165 -7.19 14.73 -13.00
N LEU A 166 -7.53 15.63 -12.08
CA LEU A 166 -6.57 16.20 -11.14
C LEU A 166 -6.01 15.14 -10.20
N GLU A 167 -6.86 14.24 -9.71
CA GLU A 167 -6.43 13.11 -8.87
C GLU A 167 -5.53 12.16 -9.66
N LEU A 168 -5.84 11.86 -10.93
CA LEU A 168 -4.98 11.05 -11.79
C LEU A 168 -3.59 11.67 -11.99
N ILE A 169 -3.53 12.98 -12.24
CA ILE A 169 -2.25 13.70 -12.36
C ILE A 169 -1.51 13.67 -11.02
N PHE A 170 -2.20 13.90 -9.91
CA PHE A 170 -1.61 13.84 -8.57
C PHE A 170 -1.03 12.45 -8.25
N GLU A 171 -1.78 11.37 -8.52
CA GLU A 171 -1.32 10.00 -8.35
C GLU A 171 -0.01 9.75 -9.11
N GLU A 172 0.12 10.32 -10.31
CA GLU A 172 1.35 10.18 -11.07
C GLU A 172 2.51 11.01 -10.49
N LEU A 173 2.24 12.23 -10.01
CA LEU A 173 3.26 13.05 -9.35
C LEU A 173 3.86 12.37 -8.11
N LEU A 174 3.16 11.41 -7.49
CA LEU A 174 3.73 10.60 -6.40
C LEU A 174 4.92 9.74 -6.84
N HIS A 175 5.00 9.39 -8.13
CA HIS A 175 6.03 8.50 -8.69
C HIS A 175 7.17 9.26 -9.38
N ILE A 176 7.02 10.56 -9.63
CA ILE A 176 8.05 11.39 -10.28
C ILE A 176 9.12 11.78 -9.26
N LYS A 177 10.35 11.30 -9.48
CA LYS A 177 11.52 11.57 -8.62
C LYS A 177 11.77 13.06 -8.37
N ALA A 178 11.66 13.89 -9.40
CA ALA A 178 11.87 15.33 -9.31
C ALA A 178 10.98 16.05 -8.28
N VAL A 179 9.78 15.52 -8.02
CA VAL A 179 8.81 16.11 -7.07
C VAL A 179 8.54 15.22 -5.86
N ALA A 180 9.19 14.07 -5.75
CA ALA A 180 8.96 13.10 -4.69
C ALA A 180 9.11 13.73 -3.29
N HIS A 181 10.07 14.64 -3.13
CA HIS A 181 10.38 15.37 -1.89
C HIS A 181 9.37 16.47 -1.53
N LEU A 182 8.44 16.81 -2.42
CA LEU A 182 7.41 17.83 -2.15
C LEU A 182 6.25 17.23 -1.35
N SER A 183 5.62 18.04 -0.50
CA SER A 183 4.44 17.62 0.25
C SER A 183 3.26 17.30 -0.69
N ASN A 184 2.30 16.52 -0.18
CA ASN A 184 1.11 16.17 -0.97
C ASN A 184 0.24 17.40 -1.29
N SER A 185 0.21 18.41 -0.42
CA SER A 185 -0.50 19.67 -0.67
C SER A 185 0.08 20.38 -1.89
N VAL A 186 1.41 20.44 -2.00
CA VAL A 186 2.12 21.04 -3.15
C VAL A 186 1.90 20.24 -4.41
N LYS A 187 2.01 18.91 -4.35
CA LYS A 187 1.74 18.05 -5.51
C LYS A 187 0.31 18.24 -6.04
N ARG A 188 -0.69 18.41 -5.17
CA ARG A 188 -2.07 18.73 -5.58
C ARG A 188 -2.18 20.10 -6.25
N GLU A 189 -1.50 21.12 -5.73
CA GLU A 189 -1.46 22.43 -6.38
C GLU A 189 -0.74 22.36 -7.74
N LEU A 190 0.34 21.60 -7.84
CA LEU A 190 1.06 21.35 -9.08
C LEU A 190 0.13 20.66 -10.09
N ALA A 191 -0.61 19.61 -9.71
CA ALA A 191 -1.55 18.92 -10.59
C ALA A 191 -2.56 19.88 -11.25
N ALA A 192 -2.97 20.93 -10.54
CA ALA A 192 -3.89 21.96 -11.03
C ALA A 192 -3.26 22.97 -12.00
N VAL A 193 -1.94 23.14 -12.01
CA VAL A 193 -1.24 24.15 -12.85
C VAL A 193 -0.23 23.59 -13.84
N LEU A 194 0.09 22.30 -13.77
CA LEU A 194 1.04 21.66 -14.68
C LEU A 194 0.57 21.74 -16.12
N LEU A 195 1.44 22.24 -16.99
CA LEU A 195 1.25 22.32 -18.43
C LEU A 195 2.01 21.19 -19.12
N PHE A 196 1.41 20.59 -20.14
CA PHE A 196 2.07 19.61 -20.99
C PHE A 196 2.68 20.29 -22.21
N GLU A 197 3.99 20.13 -22.41
CA GLU A 197 4.70 20.68 -23.55
C GLU A 197 5.41 19.56 -24.33
N SER A 198 5.27 19.55 -25.65
CA SER A 198 5.83 18.50 -26.50
C SER A 198 6.57 19.09 -27.69
N HIS A 199 7.71 18.50 -28.01
CA HIS A 199 8.61 18.96 -29.08
C HIS A 199 9.01 17.77 -29.95
N ARG A 200 8.87 17.91 -31.27
CA ARG A 200 9.02 16.78 -32.19
C ARG A 200 10.45 16.50 -32.61
N LYS A 201 11.32 17.52 -32.64
CA LYS A 201 12.63 17.44 -33.30
C LYS A 201 13.78 17.56 -32.30
N ALA A 202 14.73 16.64 -32.40
CA ALA A 202 16.04 16.74 -31.78
C ALA A 202 16.76 18.04 -32.21
N GLY A 203 17.60 18.58 -31.34
CA GLY A 203 18.31 19.84 -31.58
C GLY A 203 17.48 21.10 -31.32
N THR A 204 16.18 20.99 -31.02
CA THR A 204 15.35 22.13 -30.64
C THR A 204 15.89 22.75 -29.34
N VAL A 205 16.09 24.07 -29.34
CA VAL A 205 16.51 24.82 -28.14
C VAL A 205 15.28 25.20 -27.34
N LEU A 206 15.20 24.76 -26.09
CA LEU A 206 14.06 25.05 -25.20
C LEU A 206 14.17 26.44 -24.58
N PHE A 207 15.38 26.82 -24.16
CA PHE A 207 15.77 28.20 -23.82
C PHE A 207 17.29 28.34 -23.85
N SER A 208 17.78 29.58 -23.98
CA SER A 208 19.21 29.90 -24.06
C SER A 208 19.76 30.42 -22.74
N GLN A 209 21.07 30.21 -22.52
CA GLN A 209 21.80 30.88 -21.46
C GLN A 209 21.68 32.41 -21.61
N GLY A 210 21.42 33.10 -20.51
CA GLY A 210 21.19 34.55 -20.48
C GLY A 210 19.72 34.96 -20.63
N ASP A 211 18.82 34.07 -21.04
CA ASP A 211 17.39 34.36 -21.12
C ASP A 211 16.81 34.61 -19.72
N THR A 212 15.72 35.36 -19.64
CA THR A 212 14.94 35.49 -18.40
C THR A 212 14.30 34.16 -18.01
N GLY A 213 14.38 33.77 -16.74
CA GLY A 213 13.72 32.55 -16.25
C GLY A 213 12.20 32.68 -16.22
N THR A 214 11.50 31.99 -17.13
CA THR A 214 10.02 32.04 -17.25
C THR A 214 9.30 30.82 -16.70
N SER A 215 9.92 29.64 -16.73
CA SER A 215 9.27 28.37 -16.36
C SER A 215 10.25 27.36 -15.75
N TRP A 216 9.71 26.41 -14.99
CA TRP A 216 10.40 25.22 -14.49
C TRP A 216 9.87 23.99 -15.22
N TYR A 217 10.75 23.01 -15.48
CA TYR A 217 10.44 21.86 -16.33
C TYR A 217 10.82 20.54 -15.64
N VAL A 218 10.01 19.51 -15.87
CA VAL A 218 10.29 18.11 -15.59
C VAL A 218 10.25 17.33 -16.90
N ILE A 219 11.25 16.48 -17.13
CA ILE A 219 11.31 15.64 -18.34
C ILE A 219 10.35 14.46 -18.16
N TRP A 220 9.28 14.47 -18.93
CA TRP A 220 8.29 13.39 -18.93
C TRP A 220 8.72 12.26 -19.87
N LYS A 221 9.23 12.61 -21.05
CA LYS A 221 9.73 11.68 -22.04
C LYS A 221 10.93 12.25 -22.79
N GLY A 222 11.93 11.42 -23.04
CA GLY A 222 13.13 11.75 -23.79
C GLY A 222 14.25 12.34 -22.94
N SER A 223 15.16 13.08 -23.60
CA SER A 223 16.38 13.59 -22.98
C SER A 223 16.82 14.94 -23.54
N VAL A 224 17.56 15.69 -22.73
CA VAL A 224 18.08 17.02 -23.09
C VAL A 224 19.52 17.20 -22.68
N ASN A 225 20.24 18.00 -23.46
CA ASN A 225 21.61 18.41 -23.21
C ASN A 225 21.62 19.77 -22.50
N VAL A 226 22.43 19.89 -21.45
CA VAL A 226 22.71 21.15 -20.74
C VAL A 226 24.02 21.73 -21.26
N VAL A 227 23.95 22.87 -21.94
CA VAL A 227 25.08 23.50 -22.62
C VAL A 227 25.37 24.86 -22.00
N THR A 228 26.65 25.18 -21.74
CA THR A 228 27.06 26.49 -21.23
C THR A 228 28.15 27.12 -22.09
N HIS A 229 28.12 28.46 -22.18
CA HIS A 229 29.13 29.24 -22.87
C HIS A 229 30.50 29.01 -22.20
N GLY A 230 31.51 28.63 -23.00
CA GLY A 230 32.87 28.40 -22.53
C GLY A 230 33.17 26.98 -22.02
N LYS A 231 32.16 26.17 -21.68
CA LYS A 231 32.35 24.75 -21.30
C LYS A 231 31.72 23.75 -22.28
N GLY A 232 30.84 24.19 -23.17
CA GLY A 232 30.13 23.28 -24.08
C GLY A 232 29.09 22.44 -23.35
N LEU A 233 28.98 21.16 -23.71
CA LEU A 233 28.07 20.20 -23.07
C LEU A 233 28.53 19.87 -21.64
N VAL A 234 27.73 20.24 -20.64
CA VAL A 234 28.03 20.02 -19.22
C VAL A 234 27.48 18.68 -18.73
N THR A 235 26.24 18.37 -19.06
CA THR A 235 25.58 17.11 -18.68
C THR A 235 24.38 16.83 -19.60
N THR A 236 23.84 15.61 -19.50
CA THR A 236 22.59 15.19 -20.15
C THR A 236 21.59 14.79 -19.07
N LEU A 237 20.36 15.31 -19.18
CA LEU A 237 19.25 14.99 -18.30
C LEU A 237 18.27 14.05 -19.02
N HIS A 238 17.64 13.16 -18.27
CA HIS A 238 16.77 12.10 -18.78
C HIS A 238 15.39 12.15 -18.11
N GLU A 239 14.50 11.26 -18.53
CA GLU A 239 13.16 11.10 -17.96
C GLU A 239 13.17 11.06 -16.42
N GLY A 240 12.32 11.87 -15.81
CA GLY A 240 12.22 12.04 -14.35
C GLY A 240 13.10 13.15 -13.77
N ASP A 241 14.08 13.69 -14.52
CA ASP A 241 14.89 14.84 -14.09
C ASP A 241 14.13 16.16 -14.23
N ALA A 242 14.52 17.17 -13.45
CA ALA A 242 13.97 18.51 -13.51
C ALA A 242 15.05 19.59 -13.66
N PHE A 243 14.69 20.71 -14.28
CA PHE A 243 15.61 21.81 -14.53
C PHE A 243 14.91 23.17 -14.64
N GLY A 244 15.71 24.23 -14.54
CA GLY A 244 15.25 25.61 -14.72
C GLY A 244 14.76 26.31 -13.44
N GLN A 245 14.80 25.67 -12.27
CA GLN A 245 14.34 26.28 -11.02
C GLN A 245 15.20 27.47 -10.56
N LEU A 246 16.52 27.42 -10.78
CA LEU A 246 17.47 28.39 -10.23
C LEU A 246 17.18 29.84 -10.67
N ALA A 247 16.83 30.03 -11.95
CA ALA A 247 16.50 31.35 -12.50
C ALA A 247 15.18 31.91 -11.95
N LEU A 248 14.26 31.05 -11.50
CA LEU A 248 12.99 31.48 -10.91
C LEU A 248 13.18 31.92 -9.47
N VAL A 249 13.95 31.16 -8.69
CA VAL A 249 14.18 31.41 -7.25
C VAL A 249 15.07 32.63 -7.04
N ASN A 250 16.17 32.74 -7.79
CA ASN A 250 17.16 33.81 -7.60
C ASN A 250 16.85 35.07 -8.42
N GLU A 251 15.77 35.07 -9.20
CA GLU A 251 15.43 36.12 -10.16
C GLU A 251 16.59 36.51 -11.09
N ALA A 252 17.39 35.52 -11.48
CA ALA A 252 18.58 35.67 -12.30
C ALA A 252 18.38 35.12 -13.73
N PRO A 253 19.22 35.53 -14.71
CA PRO A 253 19.21 34.94 -16.04
C PRO A 253 19.51 33.42 -16.04
N ARG A 254 19.09 32.71 -17.08
CA ARG A 254 19.40 31.28 -17.28
C ARG A 254 20.90 31.05 -17.28
N ALA A 255 21.37 30.13 -16.44
CA ALA A 255 22.78 29.78 -16.34
C ALA A 255 23.30 28.88 -17.48
N ALA A 256 22.39 28.25 -18.23
CA ALA A 256 22.70 27.29 -19.30
C ALA A 256 21.61 27.30 -20.39
N THR A 257 21.98 26.87 -21.59
CA THR A 257 21.10 26.56 -22.72
C THR A 257 20.65 25.10 -22.63
N ILE A 258 19.36 24.84 -22.86
CA ILE A 258 18.80 23.49 -22.89
C ILE A 258 18.44 23.12 -24.32
N VAL A 259 18.96 21.99 -24.82
CA VAL A 259 18.76 21.54 -26.19
C VAL A 259 18.26 20.10 -26.18
N LEU A 260 17.21 19.80 -26.95
CA LEU A 260 16.70 18.45 -27.07
C LEU A 260 17.72 17.51 -27.69
N ARG A 261 17.89 16.34 -27.09
CA ARG A 261 18.84 15.33 -27.56
C ARG A 261 18.22 14.38 -28.57
N GLU A 262 16.92 14.13 -28.46
CA GLU A 262 16.17 13.20 -29.31
C GLU A 262 14.83 13.77 -29.78
N ASP A 263 14.18 13.05 -30.69
CA ASP A 263 12.86 13.41 -31.22
C ASP A 263 11.75 13.08 -30.22
N ASN A 264 10.63 13.79 -30.33
CA ASN A 264 9.42 13.56 -29.53
C ASN A 264 9.61 13.64 -28.00
N CYS A 265 10.40 14.61 -27.51
CA CYS A 265 10.50 14.88 -26.08
C CYS A 265 9.19 15.50 -25.54
N HIS A 266 8.86 15.15 -24.30
CA HIS A 266 7.69 15.67 -23.57
C HIS A 266 8.12 16.21 -22.22
N PHE A 267 7.55 17.34 -21.83
CA PHE A 267 7.88 18.05 -20.60
C PHE A 267 6.60 18.40 -19.83
N LEU A 268 6.69 18.31 -18.51
CA LEU A 268 5.74 18.97 -17.62
C LEU A 268 6.33 20.33 -17.25
N ARG A 269 5.56 21.41 -17.45
CA ARG A 269 6.00 22.78 -17.25
C ARG A 269 5.16 23.50 -16.20
N VAL A 270 5.81 24.28 -15.34
CA VAL A 270 5.16 25.22 -14.42
C VAL A 270 5.71 26.62 -14.67
N ASP A 271 4.83 27.57 -14.94
CA ASP A 271 5.23 28.96 -15.24
C ASP A 271 5.58 29.73 -13.97
N LYS A 272 6.46 30.75 -14.07
CA LYS A 272 7.03 31.51 -12.94
C LYS A 272 5.95 32.01 -11.98
N ARG A 273 4.84 32.54 -12.51
CA ARG A 273 3.73 33.07 -11.70
C ARG A 273 3.16 31.99 -10.78
N ASP A 274 2.86 30.82 -11.33
CA ASP A 274 2.26 29.71 -10.56
C ASP A 274 3.31 29.08 -9.64
N PHE A 275 4.56 28.93 -10.08
CA PHE A 275 5.68 28.47 -9.25
C PHE A 275 5.87 29.35 -8.01
N THR A 276 5.99 30.67 -8.19
CA THR A 276 6.15 31.62 -7.08
C THR A 276 4.90 31.69 -6.20
N ARG A 277 3.70 31.57 -6.77
CA ARG A 277 2.45 31.51 -5.99
C ARG A 277 2.43 30.29 -5.07
N ILE A 278 2.68 29.09 -5.61
CA ILE A 278 2.68 27.85 -4.84
C ILE A 278 3.71 27.91 -3.70
N LEU A 279 4.91 28.43 -3.97
CA LEU A 279 5.94 28.60 -2.93
C LEU A 279 5.49 29.55 -1.81
N LYS A 280 4.88 30.69 -2.15
CA LYS A 280 4.35 31.64 -1.16
C LYS A 280 3.15 31.06 -0.40
N ASP A 281 2.28 30.33 -1.08
CA ASP A 281 1.10 29.70 -0.47
C ASP A 281 1.52 28.59 0.50
N MET A 282 2.57 27.82 0.19
CA MET A 282 3.20 26.89 1.15
C MET A 282 3.68 27.61 2.40
N GLU A 283 4.47 28.68 2.23
CA GLU A 283 5.01 29.45 3.35
C GLU A 283 3.89 30.03 4.20
N ALA A 284 2.83 30.56 3.58
CA ALA A 284 1.67 31.12 4.27
C ALA A 284 0.80 30.06 4.98
N LYS A 285 0.81 28.81 4.49
CA LYS A 285 0.10 27.68 5.14
C LYS A 285 0.91 27.05 6.27
N THR A 286 2.21 27.31 6.31
CA THR A 286 3.12 26.73 7.30
C THR A 286 3.27 27.67 8.49
N LEU A 287 3.04 27.17 9.70
CA LEU A 287 3.29 27.87 10.95
C LEU A 287 4.50 27.23 11.64
N ARG A 288 5.53 28.03 11.92
CA ARG A 288 6.74 27.61 12.63
C ARG A 288 6.74 28.23 14.02
N LEU A 289 6.69 27.40 15.05
CA LEU A 289 6.86 27.81 16.44
C LEU A 289 8.35 27.76 16.78
N GLU A 290 8.85 28.87 17.33
CA GLU A 290 10.25 29.00 17.75
C GLU A 290 10.35 29.18 19.26
N GLU A 291 11.27 28.44 19.88
CA GLU A 291 11.66 28.63 21.27
C GLU A 291 13.17 28.87 21.32
N HIS A 292 13.59 29.95 21.98
CA HIS A 292 15.01 30.35 22.08
C HIS A 292 15.72 30.51 20.71
N GLY A 293 15.01 31.00 19.70
CA GLY A 293 15.54 31.20 18.34
C GLY A 293 15.77 29.91 17.55
N LYS A 294 15.18 28.79 17.98
CA LYS A 294 15.17 27.52 17.24
C LYS A 294 13.73 27.12 16.95
N VAL A 295 13.47 26.65 15.74
CA VAL A 295 12.18 26.05 15.39
C VAL A 295 12.01 24.76 16.19
N VAL A 296 10.89 24.62 16.90
CA VAL A 296 10.57 23.44 17.73
C VAL A 296 9.35 22.68 17.23
N LEU A 297 8.48 23.33 16.45
CA LEU A 297 7.29 22.71 15.86
C LEU A 297 6.91 23.42 14.58
N VAL A 298 6.52 22.63 13.58
CA VAL A 298 6.08 23.08 12.26
C VAL A 298 4.71 22.46 12.02
N LEU A 299 3.73 23.32 11.78
CA LEU A 299 2.35 22.97 11.53
C LEU A 299 1.96 23.40 10.12
N GLU A 300 1.12 22.63 9.44
CA GLU A 300 0.53 23.02 8.15
C GLU A 300 -0.97 23.22 8.30
N ARG A 301 -1.53 24.27 7.70
CA ARG A 301 -2.97 24.53 7.73
C ARG A 301 -3.71 23.66 6.73
N GLU A 302 -4.74 22.94 7.16
CA GLU A 302 -5.57 22.16 6.23
C GLU A 302 -6.28 23.06 5.19
N PRO A 303 -6.37 22.60 3.93
CA PRO A 303 -7.09 23.31 2.89
C PRO A 303 -8.60 23.32 3.20
N GLN A 304 -9.24 24.49 3.10
CA GLN A 304 -10.69 24.57 3.10
C GLN A 304 -11.20 23.84 1.86
N GLY A 305 -11.87 22.70 2.04
CA GLY A 305 -12.69 22.12 0.99
C GLY A 305 -13.64 23.20 0.47
N ALA A 306 -13.64 23.45 -0.84
CA ALA A 306 -14.54 24.39 -1.51
C ALA A 306 -15.98 23.83 -1.55
N GLY A 307 -16.53 23.45 -0.39
CA GLY A 307 -17.95 23.16 -0.23
C GLY A 307 -18.67 24.44 0.12
N ARG A 308 -19.64 24.86 -0.70
CA ARG A 308 -20.58 25.95 -0.40
C ARG A 308 -21.38 25.59 0.87
N GLY A 309 -20.89 26.01 2.03
CA GLY A 309 -21.53 25.87 3.33
C GLY A 309 -21.11 27.02 4.25
N ARG A 310 -22.07 27.54 5.01
CA ARG A 310 -22.04 28.72 5.90
C ARG A 310 -20.70 28.92 6.66
N PRO A 311 -20.24 30.17 6.89
CA PRO A 311 -19.02 30.42 7.65
C PRO A 311 -19.16 29.87 9.08
N VAL A 312 -18.44 28.79 9.36
CA VAL A 312 -18.26 28.23 10.71
C VAL A 312 -17.22 29.11 11.42
N PRO A 313 -17.43 29.49 12.70
CA PRO A 313 -16.46 30.27 13.46
C PRO A 313 -15.09 29.56 13.51
N PRO A 314 -13.97 30.31 13.62
CA PRO A 314 -12.63 29.73 13.62
C PRO A 314 -12.47 28.80 14.83
N THR A 315 -12.46 27.49 14.60
CA THR A 315 -12.08 26.52 15.61
C THR A 315 -10.55 26.36 15.61
N PRO A 316 -9.93 26.03 16.76
CA PRO A 316 -8.48 25.79 16.88
C PRO A 316 -7.97 24.56 16.09
N ASN A 317 -8.87 23.79 15.45
CA ASN A 317 -8.61 22.48 14.85
C ASN A 317 -8.25 22.54 13.35
N ARG A 318 -7.36 23.46 12.95
CA ARG A 318 -7.08 23.72 11.52
C ARG A 318 -5.66 23.40 11.05
N TYR A 319 -4.85 22.81 11.91
CA TYR A 319 -3.43 22.59 11.67
C TYR A 319 -3.03 21.15 11.92
N THR A 320 -2.27 20.57 11.01
CA THR A 320 -1.65 19.24 11.13
C THR A 320 -0.19 19.38 11.48
N VAL A 321 0.33 18.45 12.29
CA VAL A 321 1.74 18.44 12.68
C VAL A 321 2.60 17.89 11.55
N MET A 322 3.52 18.70 11.03
CA MET A 322 4.46 18.28 9.99
C MET A 322 5.76 17.78 10.60
N SER A 323 6.35 18.57 11.50
CA SER A 323 7.56 18.17 12.22
C SER A 323 7.67 18.87 13.56
N GLY A 324 8.31 18.25 14.56
CA GLY A 324 8.57 18.89 15.85
C GLY A 324 9.50 18.13 16.75
N THR A 325 9.86 18.70 17.90
CA THR A 325 10.53 17.97 18.97
C THR A 325 9.54 17.01 19.66
N PRO A 326 10.00 15.86 20.19
CA PRO A 326 9.12 14.92 20.90
C PRO A 326 8.26 15.57 21.97
N GLU A 327 8.86 16.47 22.76
CA GLU A 327 8.20 17.18 23.85
C GLU A 327 7.12 18.14 23.34
N LYS A 328 7.39 18.88 22.26
CA LYS A 328 6.42 19.85 21.73
C LYS A 328 5.26 19.19 21.01
N ILE A 329 5.50 18.05 20.37
CA ILE A 329 4.44 17.21 19.79
C ILE A 329 3.52 16.68 20.91
N LEU A 330 4.10 16.17 22.02
CA LEU A 330 3.34 15.71 23.18
C LEU A 330 2.55 16.85 23.86
N GLU A 331 3.14 18.03 24.00
CA GLU A 331 2.48 19.21 24.57
C GLU A 331 1.26 19.63 23.73
N LEU A 332 1.43 19.73 22.40
CA LEU A 332 0.33 20.04 21.49
C LEU A 332 -0.76 18.97 21.54
N LEU A 333 -0.37 17.69 21.60
CA LEU A 333 -1.33 16.59 21.73
C LEU A 333 -2.16 16.74 23.01
N LEU A 334 -1.51 17.00 24.15
CA LEU A 334 -2.19 17.21 25.41
C LEU A 334 -3.08 18.45 25.37
N GLU A 335 -2.70 19.52 24.67
CA GLU A 335 -3.56 20.69 24.48
C GLU A 335 -4.79 20.42 23.59
N ALA A 336 -4.64 19.55 22.59
CA ALA A 336 -5.69 19.19 21.64
C ALA A 336 -6.69 18.18 22.21
N VAL A 337 -6.27 17.30 23.13
CA VAL A 337 -7.14 16.27 23.73
C VAL A 337 -8.27 16.91 24.53
N ARG A 338 -9.50 16.53 24.20
CA ARG A 338 -10.72 16.90 24.93
C ARG A 338 -11.24 15.69 25.70
N PRO A 339 -11.26 15.72 27.04
CA PRO A 339 -11.70 14.57 27.84
C PRO A 339 -13.15 14.12 27.58
N ASP A 340 -14.00 15.00 27.04
CA ASP A 340 -15.42 14.75 26.77
C ASP A 340 -15.71 14.22 25.34
N SER A 341 -14.70 14.01 24.49
CA SER A 341 -14.91 13.55 23.12
C SER A 341 -15.23 12.05 23.06
N CYS A 342 -16.31 11.71 22.35
CA CYS A 342 -16.64 10.35 21.94
C CYS A 342 -15.48 9.75 21.10
N VAL A 343 -15.29 8.43 21.19
CA VAL A 343 -14.28 7.55 20.52
C VAL A 343 -14.15 7.71 18.98
N HIS A 344 -14.86 8.66 18.36
CA HIS A 344 -14.87 8.92 16.93
C HIS A 344 -14.58 10.40 16.58
N ASP A 345 -13.89 11.14 17.45
CA ASP A 345 -13.49 12.51 17.15
C ASP A 345 -12.32 12.51 16.14
N PRO A 346 -12.31 13.32 15.06
CA PRO A 346 -11.15 13.45 14.17
C PRO A 346 -9.82 13.73 14.89
N THR A 347 -9.85 14.35 16.07
CA THR A 347 -8.68 14.54 16.95
C THR A 347 -8.13 13.22 17.52
N ASP A 348 -8.94 12.17 17.60
CA ASP A 348 -8.52 10.80 17.97
C ASP A 348 -7.53 10.21 16.95
N THR A 349 -7.49 10.72 15.71
CA THR A 349 -6.46 10.29 14.74
C THR A 349 -5.06 10.76 15.15
N PHE A 350 -4.91 11.99 15.65
CA PHE A 350 -3.61 12.50 16.10
C PHE A 350 -3.11 11.76 17.35
N LEU A 351 -4.00 11.46 18.29
CA LEU A 351 -3.68 10.64 19.45
C LEU A 351 -3.28 9.21 19.04
N GLY A 352 -4.06 8.57 18.17
CA GLY A 352 -3.74 7.24 17.66
C GLY A 352 -2.40 7.20 16.91
N ASP A 353 -2.14 8.20 16.08
CA ASP A 353 -0.88 8.35 15.35
C ASP A 353 0.32 8.49 16.27
N PHE A 354 0.21 9.36 17.28
CA PHE A 354 1.23 9.53 18.29
C PHE A 354 1.46 8.21 19.04
N LEU A 355 0.40 7.56 19.52
CA LEU A 355 0.53 6.32 20.29
C LEU A 355 1.08 5.14 19.47
N LEU A 356 0.78 5.06 18.17
CA LEU A 356 1.32 4.02 17.30
C LEU A 356 2.81 4.23 16.97
N THR A 357 3.31 5.47 17.07
CA THR A 357 4.63 5.85 16.54
C THR A 357 5.59 6.41 17.58
N HIS A 358 5.13 6.72 18.81
CA HIS A 358 5.95 7.37 19.83
C HIS A 358 7.24 6.59 20.10
N GLY A 359 7.22 5.26 20.10
CA GLY A 359 8.41 4.44 20.38
C GLY A 359 9.59 4.70 19.43
N ILE A 360 9.35 5.31 18.27
CA ILE A 360 10.36 5.62 17.26
C ILE A 360 11.21 6.85 17.66
N PHE A 361 10.58 7.83 18.30
CA PHE A 361 11.15 9.16 18.54
C PHE A 361 11.10 9.61 20.01
N MET A 362 10.27 8.95 20.82
CA MET A 362 10.05 9.17 22.24
C MET A 362 9.85 7.80 22.93
N PRO A 363 10.95 7.11 23.28
CA PRO A 363 10.89 5.82 23.98
C PRO A 363 10.04 5.91 25.25
N SER A 364 9.47 4.80 25.71
CA SER A 364 8.59 4.76 26.89
C SER A 364 9.24 5.39 28.12
N THR A 365 10.55 5.25 28.30
CA THR A 365 11.30 5.92 29.38
C THR A 365 11.18 7.45 29.33
N GLN A 366 11.31 8.04 28.14
CA GLN A 366 11.18 9.48 27.93
C GLN A 366 9.71 9.93 27.99
N LEU A 367 8.79 9.17 27.40
CA LEU A 367 7.34 9.47 27.45
C LEU A 367 6.84 9.47 28.89
N CYS A 368 7.12 8.41 29.66
CA CYS A 368 6.73 8.30 31.07
C CYS A 368 7.30 9.43 31.92
N ALA A 369 8.58 9.80 31.70
CA ALA A 369 9.20 10.92 32.40
C ALA A 369 8.54 12.26 32.05
N ALA A 370 8.27 12.51 30.76
CA ALA A 370 7.61 13.73 30.28
C ALA A 370 6.18 13.85 30.82
N LEU A 371 5.39 12.77 30.80
CA LEU A 371 4.04 12.75 31.35
C LEU A 371 4.03 13.02 32.87
N LEU A 372 4.97 12.45 33.62
CA LEU A 372 5.12 12.76 35.05
C LEU A 372 5.53 14.20 35.31
N HIS A 373 6.42 14.76 34.48
CA HIS A 373 6.85 16.15 34.61
C HIS A 373 5.71 17.13 34.31
N GLN A 374 4.84 16.82 33.35
CA GLN A 374 3.68 17.64 33.01
C GLN A 374 2.47 17.40 33.94
N TYR A 375 2.51 16.36 34.79
CA TYR A 375 1.44 16.07 35.74
C TYR A 375 1.47 17.05 36.93
N PRO A 376 0.47 17.94 37.10
CA PRO A 376 0.53 18.95 38.13
C PRO A 376 0.44 18.34 39.54
N LEU A 377 1.49 18.51 40.36
CA LEU A 377 1.54 18.03 41.74
C LEU A 377 0.95 19.05 42.73
N PRO A 378 0.40 18.61 43.88
CA PRO A 378 -0.23 19.51 44.87
C PRO A 378 0.70 20.52 45.55
N SER A 379 2.03 20.41 45.38
CA SER A 379 3.02 21.16 46.17
C SER A 379 4.18 21.75 45.35
N SER A 380 4.14 21.70 44.02
CA SER A 380 5.22 22.23 43.17
C SER A 380 4.81 23.54 42.50
N THR A 381 5.41 24.65 42.92
CA THR A 381 5.40 25.91 42.19
C THR A 381 6.40 25.85 41.04
N PHE A 382 6.05 25.39 39.82
CA PHE A 382 6.90 25.64 38.64
C PHE A 382 6.23 25.59 37.23
N HIS A 383 6.70 26.55 36.42
CA HIS A 383 6.70 26.81 34.96
C HIS A 383 5.45 26.78 34.06
N ALA A 384 4.37 26.06 34.38
CA ALA A 384 3.17 26.02 33.50
C ALA A 384 1.89 26.52 34.17
N GLU A 385 2.00 27.30 35.25
CA GLU A 385 0.84 28.01 35.79
C GLU A 385 0.54 29.25 34.93
N PRO A 386 -0.74 29.55 34.63
CA PRO A 386 -1.07 30.85 34.07
C PRO A 386 -0.61 31.92 35.06
N ALA A 387 0.39 32.71 34.65
CA ALA A 387 0.97 33.80 35.45
C ALA A 387 -0.09 34.84 35.89
N THR A 388 -1.25 34.82 35.23
CA THR A 388 -2.41 35.68 35.48
C THR A 388 -3.68 34.84 35.45
N GLY A 389 -4.32 34.61 36.60
CA GLY A 389 -5.59 33.88 36.71
C GLY A 389 -6.08 33.79 38.16
N SER A 390 -7.39 33.67 38.38
CA SER A 390 -7.96 33.47 39.72
C SER A 390 -7.59 32.10 40.29
N GLU A 391 -7.63 31.90 41.61
CA GLU A 391 -7.39 30.58 42.22
C GLU A 391 -8.34 29.50 41.67
N THR A 392 -9.55 29.90 41.29
CA THR A 392 -10.55 29.02 40.65
C THR A 392 -10.09 28.58 39.26
N ASP A 393 -9.58 29.49 38.43
CA ASP A 393 -9.07 29.17 37.09
C ASP A 393 -7.86 28.23 37.15
N ARG A 394 -6.98 28.40 38.15
CA ARG A 394 -5.85 27.49 38.39
C ARG A 394 -6.30 26.09 38.76
N SER A 395 -7.30 25.97 39.63
CA SER A 395 -7.86 24.66 40.03
C SER A 395 -8.50 23.94 38.84
N LEU A 396 -9.21 24.67 37.97
CA LEU A 396 -9.80 24.14 36.75
C LEU A 396 -8.74 23.69 35.73
N TYR A 397 -7.71 24.50 35.49
CA TYR A 397 -6.59 24.15 34.61
C TYR A 397 -5.86 22.88 35.07
N VAL A 398 -5.56 22.79 36.38
CA VAL A 398 -4.93 21.59 36.96
C VAL A 398 -5.79 20.35 36.79
N GLY A 399 -7.10 20.45 37.07
CA GLY A 399 -8.03 19.34 36.87
C GLY A 399 -8.08 18.88 35.41
N HIS A 400 -8.19 19.83 34.48
CA HIS A 400 -8.23 19.56 33.05
C HIS A 400 -6.94 18.89 32.54
N ARG A 401 -5.77 19.41 32.92
CA ARG A 401 -4.47 18.83 32.52
C ARG A 401 -4.31 17.40 33.04
N ARG A 402 -4.73 17.12 34.28
CA ARG A 402 -4.73 15.76 34.83
C ARG A 402 -5.65 14.82 34.02
N GLN A 403 -6.85 15.27 33.66
CA GLN A 403 -7.77 14.49 32.83
C GLN A 403 -7.19 14.19 31.44
N GLN A 404 -6.54 15.15 30.78
CA GLN A 404 -5.91 14.95 29.48
C GLN A 404 -4.81 13.88 29.53
N ILE A 405 -3.94 13.94 30.54
CA ILE A 405 -2.89 12.94 30.75
C ILE A 405 -3.51 11.56 31.01
N LEU A 406 -4.53 11.47 31.87
CA LEU A 406 -5.19 10.20 32.16
C LEU A 406 -5.90 9.61 30.94
N HIS A 407 -6.51 10.44 30.11
CA HIS A 407 -7.12 10.01 28.86
C HIS A 407 -6.07 9.43 27.90
N LEU A 408 -4.95 10.14 27.69
CA LEU A 408 -3.83 9.65 26.86
C LEU A 408 -3.29 8.31 27.39
N VAL A 409 -3.02 8.21 28.70
CA VAL A 409 -2.51 6.98 29.32
C VAL A 409 -3.52 5.84 29.21
N SER A 410 -4.82 6.11 29.37
CA SER A 410 -5.88 5.12 29.16
C SER A 410 -5.85 4.56 27.73
N GLN A 411 -5.71 5.43 26.72
CA GLN A 411 -5.62 4.99 25.32
C GLN A 411 -4.32 4.23 25.04
N TRP A 412 -3.21 4.65 25.66
CA TRP A 412 -1.93 3.94 25.55
C TRP A 412 -2.02 2.51 26.13
N VAL A 413 -2.62 2.35 27.31
CA VAL A 413 -2.87 1.05 27.94
C VAL A 413 -3.86 0.22 27.12
N ALA A 414 -4.91 0.83 26.57
CA ALA A 414 -5.87 0.13 25.71
C ALA A 414 -5.24 -0.37 24.40
N LEU A 415 -4.30 0.40 23.83
CA LEU A 415 -3.61 0.07 22.59
C LEU A 415 -2.57 -1.03 22.80
N TYR A 416 -1.68 -0.91 23.79
CA TYR A 416 -0.57 -1.85 23.97
C TYR A 416 -0.96 -3.07 24.81
N GLY A 417 -1.93 -2.93 25.73
CA GLY A 417 -2.42 -4.01 26.56
C GLY A 417 -1.28 -4.76 27.28
N PRO A 418 -1.24 -6.11 27.19
CA PRO A 418 -0.19 -6.92 27.84
C PRO A 418 1.24 -6.65 27.35
N MET A 419 1.44 -5.96 26.21
CA MET A 419 2.80 -5.64 25.76
C MET A 419 3.51 -4.65 26.69
N LEU A 420 2.77 -3.87 27.49
CA LEU A 420 3.35 -2.95 28.46
C LEU A 420 4.01 -3.67 29.64
N ASP A 421 3.65 -4.93 29.91
CA ASP A 421 4.27 -5.71 30.99
C ASP A 421 5.74 -6.05 30.68
N ALA A 422 6.09 -6.12 29.39
CA ALA A 422 7.45 -6.33 28.93
C ALA A 422 8.27 -5.03 28.82
N ASP A 423 7.63 -3.86 28.94
CA ASP A 423 8.30 -2.56 28.87
C ASP A 423 9.00 -2.25 30.21
N PRO A 424 10.29 -1.85 30.19
CA PRO A 424 11.04 -1.62 31.42
C PRO A 424 10.59 -0.39 32.23
N ALA A 425 9.86 0.56 31.62
CA ALA A 425 9.46 1.82 32.25
C ALA A 425 7.97 1.89 32.55
N ALA A 426 7.12 1.24 31.75
CA ALA A 426 5.67 1.37 31.84
C ALA A 426 5.08 0.91 33.19
N PRO A 427 5.43 -0.27 33.76
CA PRO A 427 4.83 -0.73 35.02
C PRO A 427 5.10 0.21 36.20
N ALA A 428 6.34 0.67 36.34
CA ALA A 428 6.74 1.60 37.39
C ALA A 428 6.05 2.96 37.26
N PHE A 429 5.87 3.45 36.02
CA PHE A 429 5.13 4.67 35.74
C PHE A 429 3.64 4.53 36.09
N LEU A 430 2.99 3.47 35.63
CA LEU A 430 1.55 3.23 35.85
C LEU A 430 1.24 3.08 37.35
N GLN A 431 2.11 2.39 38.10
CA GLN A 431 2.00 2.29 39.55
C GLN A 431 2.08 3.69 40.20
N LYS A 432 3.10 4.48 39.86
CA LYS A 432 3.27 5.82 40.41
C LYS A 432 2.11 6.76 40.06
N LEU A 433 1.60 6.70 38.84
CA LEU A 433 0.44 7.49 38.41
C LEU A 433 -0.82 7.07 39.19
N SER A 434 -1.05 5.77 39.37
CA SER A 434 -2.16 5.24 40.15
C SER A 434 -2.14 5.73 41.60
N GLU A 435 -0.96 5.76 42.24
CA GLU A 435 -0.79 6.32 43.58
C GLU A 435 -1.12 7.82 43.65
N LEU A 436 -0.74 8.59 42.62
CA LEU A 436 -1.05 10.02 42.53
C LEU A 436 -2.54 10.28 42.32
N VAL A 437 -3.20 9.50 41.46
CA VAL A 437 -4.64 9.60 41.19
C VAL A 437 -5.45 9.20 42.42
N SER A 438 -5.05 8.14 43.12
CA SER A 438 -5.73 7.65 44.33
C SER A 438 -5.79 8.68 45.45
N ARG A 439 -4.86 9.65 45.47
CA ARG A 439 -4.83 10.76 46.42
C ARG A 439 -5.79 11.91 46.07
N ASP A 440 -6.38 11.89 44.87
CA ASP A 440 -7.32 12.91 44.39
C ASP A 440 -8.76 12.36 44.32
N ALA A 441 -9.57 12.67 45.33
CA ALA A 441 -10.94 12.17 45.45
C ALA A 441 -11.85 12.60 44.27
N ARG A 442 -11.61 13.76 43.66
CA ARG A 442 -12.43 14.29 42.56
C ARG A 442 -12.17 13.51 41.27
N LEU A 443 -10.90 13.24 40.95
CA LEU A 443 -10.53 12.42 39.79
C LEU A 443 -10.99 10.97 39.95
N CYS A 444 -10.88 10.41 41.15
CA CYS A 444 -11.40 9.06 41.45
C CYS A 444 -12.92 8.95 41.27
N GLN A 445 -13.68 10.04 41.44
CA GLN A 445 -15.12 10.05 41.18
C GLN A 445 -15.41 10.16 39.68
N LEU A 446 -14.72 11.07 38.97
CA LEU A 446 -14.85 11.24 37.51
C LEU A 446 -14.49 9.96 36.73
N LEU A 447 -13.41 9.27 37.11
CA LEU A 447 -13.01 8.01 36.49
C LEU A 447 -14.03 6.88 36.71
N ARG A 448 -14.76 6.91 37.84
CA ARG A 448 -15.85 5.97 38.13
C ARG A 448 -17.13 6.27 37.35
N GLU A 449 -17.38 7.55 37.05
CA GLU A 449 -18.56 8.00 36.30
C GLU A 449 -18.37 7.87 34.77
N GLN A 450 -17.14 8.02 34.26
CA GLN A 450 -16.82 7.93 32.82
C GLN A 450 -16.54 6.50 32.30
N GLY A 451 -16.41 5.51 33.17
CA GLY A 451 -16.12 4.12 32.77
C GLY A 451 -17.31 3.18 32.95
N PRO A 452 -17.92 2.62 31.90
CA PRO A 452 -18.70 1.39 32.07
C PRO A 452 -17.72 0.25 32.40
N GLU A 453 -18.12 -0.64 33.31
CA GLU A 453 -17.39 -1.79 33.85
C GLU A 453 -16.37 -2.45 32.89
N LYS A 454 -15.15 -1.91 32.83
CA LYS A 454 -13.93 -2.66 32.54
C LYS A 454 -13.05 -2.46 33.76
N ARG A 455 -13.19 -3.34 34.76
CA ARG A 455 -12.27 -3.43 35.90
C ARG A 455 -10.85 -3.32 35.36
N TRP A 456 -10.12 -2.31 35.81
CA TRP A 456 -8.67 -2.25 35.65
C TRP A 456 -8.12 -3.49 36.37
N PRO A 457 -7.48 -4.45 35.68
CA PRO A 457 -7.01 -5.66 36.32
C PRO A 457 -5.69 -5.38 37.05
N TRP A 458 -5.71 -4.45 38.01
CA TRP A 458 -4.70 -4.41 39.07
C TRP A 458 -5.25 -5.22 40.23
N GLY A 459 -5.19 -6.55 40.08
CA GLY A 459 -5.43 -7.51 41.13
C GLY A 459 -4.21 -8.41 41.26
N LEU A 460 -3.32 -8.07 42.20
CA LEU A 460 -2.44 -9.06 42.81
C LEU A 460 -3.33 -10.13 43.47
N GLU A 461 -3.62 -11.23 42.78
CA GLU A 461 -4.08 -12.46 43.43
C GLU A 461 -2.89 -13.43 43.53
N ASN A 462 -2.17 -13.29 44.64
CA ASN A 462 -1.54 -14.43 45.27
C ASN A 462 -2.65 -15.39 45.70
N GLY A 463 -2.82 -16.52 45.00
CA GLY A 463 -3.79 -17.54 45.40
C GLY A 463 -3.85 -18.70 44.42
N GLY A 464 -3.19 -19.81 44.75
CA GLY A 464 -3.38 -21.08 44.04
C GLY A 464 -4.80 -21.60 44.21
N GLY A 465 -5.37 -22.12 43.13
CA GLY A 465 -6.68 -22.77 43.15
C GLY A 465 -7.17 -23.16 41.76
N ASN A 466 -7.14 -24.46 41.47
CA ASN A 466 -7.69 -25.11 40.28
C ASN A 466 -9.13 -24.66 39.93
N GLY A 467 -9.41 -24.46 38.63
CA GLY A 467 -10.79 -24.58 38.14
C GLY A 467 -11.17 -23.89 36.82
N SER A 468 -10.89 -24.56 35.71
CA SER A 468 -11.77 -24.72 34.52
C SER A 468 -11.70 -23.77 33.31
N SER A 469 -11.79 -24.45 32.14
CA SER A 469 -12.24 -24.02 30.81
C SER A 469 -11.19 -23.48 29.82
N GLN A 470 -10.33 -24.40 29.38
CA GLN A 470 -9.54 -24.30 28.14
C GLN A 470 -10.46 -24.23 26.91
N MET A 471 -10.59 -23.03 26.33
CA MET A 471 -10.45 -22.92 24.87
C MET A 471 -8.99 -22.54 24.64
N LYS A 472 -8.22 -23.49 24.11
CA LYS A 472 -6.79 -23.33 23.80
C LYS A 472 -6.64 -22.17 22.80
N ALA A 473 -6.29 -20.99 23.30
CA ALA A 473 -5.43 -20.08 22.57
C ALA A 473 -4.23 -20.92 22.11
N GLN A 474 -4.01 -21.01 20.80
CA GLN A 474 -2.78 -21.59 20.26
C GLN A 474 -1.63 -20.89 20.99
N GLN A 475 -0.90 -21.68 21.78
CA GLN A 475 0.18 -21.18 22.63
C GLN A 475 1.18 -20.39 21.78
N PRO A 476 1.69 -19.24 22.26
CA PRO A 476 2.98 -18.78 21.80
C PRO A 476 3.98 -19.88 22.18
N CYS A 477 4.55 -20.54 21.17
CA CYS A 477 5.59 -21.57 21.24
C CYS A 477 5.56 -22.49 22.49
N PRO A 478 5.21 -23.78 22.37
CA PRO A 478 5.82 -24.74 23.27
C PRO A 478 7.32 -24.66 23.03
N SER A 479 8.06 -24.21 24.03
CA SER A 479 9.52 -24.25 24.09
C SER A 479 9.96 -25.71 24.00
N TYR A 480 10.04 -26.24 22.77
CA TYR A 480 10.69 -27.52 22.47
C TYR A 480 12.21 -27.42 22.48
N PHE A 481 12.76 -26.24 22.76
CA PHE A 481 14.14 -26.12 23.19
C PHE A 481 14.16 -26.20 24.71
N PRO A 482 14.88 -27.17 25.32
CA PRO A 482 15.25 -27.02 26.72
C PRO A 482 15.93 -25.66 26.87
N SER A 483 15.74 -25.01 28.02
CA SER A 483 16.43 -23.77 28.39
C SER A 483 17.94 -23.97 28.26
N LEU A 484 18.47 -23.78 27.05
CA LEU A 484 19.88 -23.82 26.73
C LEU A 484 20.40 -22.48 27.22
N GLU A 485 21.00 -22.48 28.42
CA GLU A 485 21.92 -21.40 28.75
C GLU A 485 22.97 -21.36 27.63
N PRO A 486 23.21 -20.19 27.01
CA PRO A 486 24.19 -20.09 25.95
C PRO A 486 25.55 -20.49 26.56
N PRO A 487 26.19 -21.56 26.08
CA PRO A 487 27.51 -21.92 26.57
C PRO A 487 28.44 -20.75 26.28
N SER A 488 29.31 -20.42 27.25
CA SER A 488 30.18 -19.23 27.25
C SER A 488 31.17 -19.15 26.08
N SER A 489 31.16 -20.14 25.17
CA SER A 489 32.15 -20.36 24.10
C SER A 489 31.57 -20.80 22.73
N GLY A 490 30.23 -20.95 22.60
CA GLY A 490 29.61 -21.48 21.37
C GLY A 490 29.19 -20.40 20.36
N LEU A 491 29.33 -20.68 19.06
CA LEU A 491 28.78 -19.85 17.98
C LEU A 491 27.42 -20.42 17.52
N ILE A 492 26.42 -19.56 17.34
CA ILE A 492 25.10 -19.96 16.80
C ILE A 492 25.10 -19.71 15.28
N PHE A 493 24.82 -20.76 14.52
CA PHE A 493 24.67 -20.69 13.07
C PHE A 493 23.24 -21.02 12.66
N LEU A 494 22.75 -20.29 11.68
CA LEU A 494 21.54 -20.61 10.93
C LEU A 494 21.95 -21.38 9.68
N LEU A 495 21.40 -22.57 9.48
CA LEU A 495 21.67 -23.34 8.27
C LEU A 495 20.50 -23.20 7.29
N SER A 496 20.72 -22.38 6.28
CA SER A 496 20.05 -22.51 4.98
C SER A 496 20.98 -23.31 4.05
N THR A 497 20.76 -23.30 2.74
CA THR A 497 21.73 -23.86 1.77
C THR A 497 23.16 -23.28 1.93
N GLU A 498 23.30 -22.20 2.69
CA GLU A 498 24.55 -21.62 3.20
C GLU A 498 24.45 -21.38 4.72
N ALA A 499 25.55 -21.58 5.46
CA ALA A 499 25.60 -21.37 6.90
C ALA A 499 25.83 -19.89 7.23
N VAL A 500 24.91 -19.26 7.96
CA VAL A 500 24.98 -17.85 8.36
C VAL A 500 25.21 -17.75 9.87
N LYS A 501 26.29 -17.06 10.27
CA LYS A 501 26.58 -16.78 11.69
C LYS A 501 25.64 -15.68 12.21
N LEU A 502 24.97 -15.95 13.33
CA LEU A 502 24.11 -14.95 13.97
C LEU A 502 24.91 -14.02 14.89
N PRO A 503 24.58 -12.72 14.93
CA PRO A 503 25.19 -11.80 15.89
C PRO A 503 24.69 -12.09 17.32
N PRO A 504 25.51 -11.85 18.35
CA PRO A 504 25.22 -12.24 19.73
C PRO A 504 24.02 -11.51 20.35
N ASP A 505 23.64 -10.37 19.78
CA ASP A 505 22.51 -9.53 20.18
C ASP A 505 21.22 -9.81 19.37
N ALA A 506 21.22 -10.81 18.48
CA ALA A 506 20.04 -11.18 17.72
C ALA A 506 18.87 -11.62 18.62
N ARG A 507 17.69 -11.05 18.39
CA ARG A 507 16.42 -11.40 19.05
C ARG A 507 15.39 -11.82 18.02
N GLY A 508 14.34 -12.54 18.44
CA GLY A 508 13.25 -12.98 17.54
C GLY A 508 13.65 -14.03 16.49
N VAL A 509 14.88 -14.56 16.55
CA VAL A 509 15.46 -15.43 15.51
C VAL A 509 14.56 -16.63 15.17
N ALA A 510 13.90 -17.22 16.16
CA ALA A 510 13.07 -18.41 15.96
C ALA A 510 11.86 -18.16 15.05
N SER A 511 11.25 -16.98 15.10
CA SER A 511 10.11 -16.62 14.24
C SER A 511 10.54 -16.12 12.86
N SER A 512 11.76 -15.61 12.73
CA SER A 512 12.30 -15.10 11.47
C SER A 512 12.91 -16.18 10.56
N LEU A 513 12.93 -17.45 10.99
CA LEU A 513 13.41 -18.57 10.18
C LEU A 513 12.57 -18.75 8.91
N GLY A 514 13.22 -19.10 7.80
CA GLY A 514 12.59 -19.64 6.60
C GLY A 514 11.86 -20.96 6.86
N LEU A 515 11.06 -21.43 5.90
CA LEU A 515 10.13 -22.55 6.07
C LEU A 515 10.83 -23.82 6.58
N ASN A 516 11.91 -24.23 5.91
CA ASN A 516 12.68 -25.41 6.29
C ASN A 516 14.02 -25.09 6.96
N GLU A 517 14.25 -23.85 7.38
CA GLU A 517 15.49 -23.46 8.07
C GLU A 517 15.53 -23.98 9.50
N ARG A 518 16.75 -24.20 10.01
CA ARG A 518 17.02 -24.71 11.36
C ARG A 518 18.20 -23.98 11.99
N LEU A 519 18.16 -23.90 13.33
CA LEU A 519 19.24 -23.34 14.14
C LEU A 519 20.17 -24.45 14.64
N PHE A 520 21.47 -24.22 14.53
CA PHE A 520 22.51 -25.11 15.01
C PHE A 520 23.42 -24.37 15.98
N LEU A 521 23.82 -25.06 17.04
CA LEU A 521 24.80 -24.56 18.00
C LEU A 521 26.11 -25.31 17.78
N VAL A 522 27.16 -24.58 17.44
CA VAL A 522 28.45 -25.16 17.00
C VAL A 522 29.59 -24.53 17.82
N SER A 523 30.57 -25.34 18.21
CA SER A 523 31.77 -24.84 18.87
C SER A 523 32.63 -24.01 17.90
N ALA A 524 33.24 -22.91 18.37
CA ALA A 524 34.12 -22.06 17.56
C ALA A 524 35.39 -22.79 17.05
N GLN A 525 35.68 -23.98 17.55
CA GLN A 525 36.92 -24.72 17.32
C GLN A 525 36.81 -25.81 16.24
N GLU A 526 35.62 -26.07 15.69
CA GLU A 526 35.40 -27.08 14.65
C GLU A 526 34.99 -26.44 13.31
N PRO A 527 35.65 -26.76 12.18
CA PRO A 527 35.17 -26.36 10.87
C PRO A 527 33.93 -27.20 10.52
N ALA A 528 32.75 -26.64 10.77
CA ALA A 528 31.52 -27.39 10.62
C ALA A 528 31.11 -27.50 9.15
N VAL A 529 31.35 -28.66 8.53
CA VAL A 529 30.59 -29.11 7.37
C VAL A 529 29.20 -29.47 7.88
N LEU A 530 28.34 -28.47 8.01
CA LEU A 530 26.96 -28.65 8.45
C LEU A 530 26.15 -29.21 7.28
N THR A 531 25.58 -30.40 7.47
CA THR A 531 24.66 -31.01 6.50
C THR A 531 23.22 -30.71 6.89
N PRO A 532 22.34 -30.36 5.93
CA PRO A 532 20.95 -30.11 6.24
C PRO A 532 20.28 -31.39 6.76
N HIS A 533 19.45 -31.25 7.80
CA HIS A 533 18.67 -32.35 8.35
C HIS A 533 17.65 -32.86 7.32
N PRO A 534 17.32 -34.17 7.27
CA PRO A 534 16.37 -34.71 6.29
C PRO A 534 15.02 -33.99 6.24
N ASP A 535 14.49 -33.57 7.39
CA ASP A 535 13.23 -32.79 7.45
C ASP A 535 13.32 -31.42 6.75
N GLN A 536 14.52 -30.89 6.52
CA GLN A 536 14.70 -29.63 5.79
C GLN A 536 14.54 -29.78 4.28
N LEU A 537 14.59 -31.02 3.76
CA LEU A 537 14.46 -31.29 2.32
C LEU A 537 12.98 -31.25 1.86
N GLY A 538 12.04 -31.24 2.80
CA GLY A 538 10.61 -31.28 2.51
C GLY A 538 10.08 -32.69 2.22
N PRO A 539 8.81 -32.80 1.80
CA PRO A 539 8.19 -34.09 1.51
C PRO A 539 8.66 -34.70 0.19
N ASN A 540 8.75 -36.03 0.15
CA ASN A 540 9.08 -36.80 -1.05
C ASN A 540 7.83 -37.35 -1.79
N VAL A 541 6.65 -37.25 -1.17
CA VAL A 541 5.37 -37.76 -1.67
C VAL A 541 4.32 -36.66 -1.51
N GLY A 542 3.53 -36.42 -2.55
CA GLY A 542 2.43 -35.44 -2.53
C GLY A 542 1.18 -35.95 -1.82
N SER A 543 0.21 -35.06 -1.64
CA SER A 543 -1.03 -35.28 -0.90
C SER A 543 -2.27 -35.23 -1.80
N ALA A 544 -2.10 -35.47 -3.10
CA ALA A 544 -3.14 -35.31 -4.12
C ALA A 544 -4.44 -36.08 -3.80
N GLU A 545 -4.34 -37.30 -3.26
CA GLU A 545 -5.52 -38.12 -2.90
C GLU A 545 -6.36 -37.48 -1.78
N LEU A 546 -5.70 -36.88 -0.79
CA LEU A 546 -6.36 -36.14 0.28
C LEU A 546 -7.05 -34.88 -0.26
N LEU A 547 -6.39 -34.18 -1.18
CA LEU A 547 -6.92 -32.94 -1.77
C LEU A 547 -8.10 -33.21 -2.72
N ASP A 548 -8.08 -34.32 -3.46
CA ASP A 548 -9.19 -34.75 -4.32
C ASP A 548 -10.47 -35.08 -3.50
N ALA A 549 -10.31 -35.49 -2.24
CA ALA A 549 -11.43 -35.77 -1.34
C ALA A 549 -12.13 -34.50 -0.84
N VAL A 550 -11.45 -33.35 -0.78
CA VAL A 550 -11.97 -32.09 -0.25
C VAL A 550 -12.55 -31.23 -1.38
N SER A 551 -13.70 -30.59 -1.17
CA SER A 551 -14.24 -29.67 -2.17
C SER A 551 -13.42 -28.38 -2.25
N SER A 552 -13.36 -27.72 -3.41
CA SER A 552 -12.65 -26.45 -3.55
C SER A 552 -13.20 -25.35 -2.64
N ARG A 553 -14.49 -25.42 -2.29
CA ARG A 553 -15.15 -24.49 -1.37
C ARG A 553 -14.72 -24.74 0.08
N ASP A 554 -14.70 -25.99 0.50
CA ASP A 554 -14.29 -26.35 1.87
C ASP A 554 -12.80 -26.08 2.08
N LEU A 555 -11.97 -26.38 1.07
CA LEU A 555 -10.56 -26.04 1.07
C LEU A 555 -10.34 -24.53 1.25
N ALA A 556 -11.05 -23.70 0.48
CA ALA A 556 -10.96 -22.25 0.60
C ALA A 556 -11.45 -21.75 1.97
N SER A 557 -12.51 -22.34 2.51
CA SER A 557 -13.05 -21.99 3.83
C SER A 557 -12.06 -22.32 4.95
N LEU A 558 -11.46 -23.52 4.94
CA LEU A 558 -10.50 -23.97 5.97
C LEU A 558 -9.21 -23.14 5.94
N LEU A 559 -8.71 -22.83 4.74
CA LEU A 559 -7.57 -21.92 4.58
C LEU A 559 -7.89 -20.53 5.14
N SER A 560 -9.05 -19.97 4.76
CA SER A 560 -9.48 -18.65 5.21
C SER A 560 -9.64 -18.57 6.73
N GLU A 561 -10.23 -19.60 7.35
CA GLU A 561 -10.41 -19.65 8.81
C GLU A 561 -9.08 -19.65 9.56
N TYR A 562 -8.11 -20.44 9.09
CA TYR A 562 -6.77 -20.48 9.67
C TYR A 562 -6.01 -19.16 9.47
N ASP A 563 -6.08 -18.60 8.27
CA ASP A 563 -5.42 -17.33 7.93
C ASP A 563 -6.02 -16.16 8.74
N TRP A 564 -7.33 -16.16 9.00
CA TRP A 564 -7.98 -15.22 9.93
C TRP A 564 -7.47 -15.36 11.36
N GLY A 565 -7.29 -16.60 11.84
CA GLY A 565 -6.71 -16.88 13.15
C GLY A 565 -5.33 -16.25 13.31
N LEU A 566 -4.44 -16.47 12.33
CA LEU A 566 -3.10 -15.87 12.30
C LEU A 566 -3.16 -14.34 12.21
N PHE A 567 -4.03 -13.81 11.34
CA PHE A 567 -4.16 -12.36 11.16
C PHE A 567 -4.64 -11.68 12.45
N HIS A 568 -5.60 -12.24 13.17
CA HIS A 568 -6.09 -11.68 14.44
C HIS A 568 -5.03 -11.65 15.54
N CYS A 569 -4.03 -12.53 15.50
CA CYS A 569 -2.89 -12.49 16.43
C CYS A 569 -1.92 -11.34 16.14
N VAL A 570 -1.91 -10.77 14.92
CA VAL A 570 -1.01 -9.67 14.58
C VAL A 570 -1.48 -8.39 15.27
N HIS A 571 -0.67 -7.88 16.19
CA HIS A 571 -0.91 -6.61 16.86
C HIS A 571 -0.72 -5.43 15.88
N GLN A 572 -1.47 -4.35 16.05
CA GLN A 572 -1.42 -3.17 15.15
C GLN A 572 -0.04 -2.49 15.11
N VAL A 573 0.76 -2.66 16.16
CA VAL A 573 2.12 -2.11 16.29
C VAL A 573 3.16 -2.98 15.60
N GLU A 574 2.92 -4.29 15.40
CA GLU A 574 3.90 -5.21 14.79
C GLU A 574 4.35 -4.79 13.37
N PRO A 575 3.46 -4.39 12.44
CA PRO A 575 3.89 -3.91 11.11
C PRO A 575 4.81 -2.69 11.16
N ILE A 576 4.58 -1.79 12.12
CA ILE A 576 5.39 -0.58 12.32
C ILE A 576 6.80 -0.98 12.78
N LEU A 577 6.87 -1.85 13.79
CA LEU A 577 8.15 -2.35 14.33
C LEU A 577 8.94 -3.15 13.28
N TYR A 578 8.24 -3.96 12.49
CA TYR A 578 8.84 -4.78 11.44
C TYR A 578 9.55 -3.94 10.38
N VAL A 579 8.93 -2.84 9.95
CA VAL A 579 9.47 -1.96 8.92
C VAL A 579 10.62 -1.08 9.43
N LEU A 580 10.50 -0.59 10.67
CA LEU A 580 11.47 0.36 11.25
C LEU A 580 12.71 -0.32 11.83
N GLY A 581 12.71 -1.65 11.87
CA GLY A 581 13.82 -2.48 12.28
C GLY A 581 13.83 -2.81 13.78
N PRO A 582 14.16 -4.04 14.18
CA PRO A 582 14.30 -4.48 15.58
C PRO A 582 15.38 -3.75 16.41
N GLN A 583 16.16 -2.86 15.80
CA GLN A 583 17.33 -2.22 16.42
C GLN A 583 16.98 -1.07 17.38
N ARG A 584 15.77 -0.48 17.29
CA ARG A 584 15.38 0.71 18.08
C ARG A 584 14.42 0.44 19.23
N LEU A 585 13.63 -0.64 19.17
CA LEU A 585 12.66 -1.03 20.20
C LEU A 585 12.94 -2.48 20.61
N ARG A 586 13.88 -2.63 21.55
CA ARG A 586 14.61 -3.87 21.85
C ARG A 586 13.76 -4.98 22.47
N ASP A 587 12.54 -4.68 22.90
CA ASP A 587 11.78 -5.53 23.83
C ASP A 587 10.43 -6.06 23.27
N ILE A 588 9.99 -5.61 22.09
CA ILE A 588 8.70 -6.02 21.49
C ILE A 588 8.93 -6.89 20.25
N THR A 589 8.39 -8.11 20.24
CA THR A 589 8.57 -9.08 19.16
C THR A 589 7.56 -8.91 18.02
N THR A 590 8.00 -9.08 16.77
CA THR A 590 7.17 -9.11 15.54
C THR A 590 6.71 -10.53 15.15
N ALA A 591 6.69 -11.45 16.12
CA ALA A 591 6.56 -12.88 15.86
C ALA A 591 5.23 -13.29 15.20
N ASN A 592 4.12 -12.60 15.47
CA ASN A 592 2.83 -12.96 14.88
C ASN A 592 2.76 -12.49 13.41
N LEU A 593 3.26 -11.28 13.14
CA LEU A 593 3.40 -10.79 11.77
C LEU A 593 4.34 -11.70 10.95
N GLU A 594 5.47 -12.11 11.51
CA GLU A 594 6.40 -13.03 10.87
C GLU A 594 5.76 -14.40 10.58
N ARG A 595 4.94 -14.94 11.50
CA ARG A 595 4.15 -16.15 11.26
C ARG A 595 3.16 -15.98 10.10
N LEU A 596 2.46 -14.84 10.04
CA LEU A 596 1.55 -14.55 8.94
C LEU A 596 2.28 -14.42 7.60
N MET A 597 3.43 -13.74 7.58
CA MET A 597 4.27 -13.62 6.38
C MET A 597 4.84 -14.97 5.93
N ARG A 598 5.28 -15.79 6.90
CA ARG A 598 5.70 -17.17 6.67
C ARG A 598 4.57 -18.01 6.07
N ARG A 599 3.32 -17.82 6.51
CA ARG A 599 2.14 -18.51 5.95
C ARG A 599 1.91 -18.18 4.47
N PHE A 600 2.11 -16.93 4.05
CA PHE A 600 2.03 -16.57 2.62
C PHE A 600 3.03 -17.39 1.78
N ASN A 601 4.29 -17.48 2.24
CA ASN A 601 5.31 -18.28 1.58
C ASN A 601 4.98 -19.76 1.61
N GLU A 602 4.52 -20.28 2.75
CA GLU A 602 4.11 -21.67 2.93
C GLU A 602 3.04 -22.08 1.90
N LEU A 603 1.99 -21.26 1.72
CA LEU A 603 0.95 -21.51 0.73
C LEU A 603 1.46 -21.44 -0.71
N GLN A 604 2.39 -20.52 -1.01
CA GLN A 604 3.02 -20.43 -2.32
C GLN A 604 3.82 -21.71 -2.64
N TYR A 605 4.69 -22.12 -1.73
CA TYR A 605 5.52 -23.32 -1.92
C TYR A 605 4.71 -24.61 -1.85
N TRP A 606 3.64 -24.67 -1.07
CA TRP A 606 2.73 -25.81 -1.01
C TRP A 606 2.13 -26.13 -2.38
N VAL A 607 1.59 -25.11 -3.08
CA VAL A 607 1.03 -25.30 -4.43
C VAL A 607 2.09 -25.85 -5.39
N VAL A 608 3.30 -25.31 -5.38
CA VAL A 608 4.37 -25.77 -6.28
C VAL A 608 4.84 -27.18 -5.90
N THR A 609 4.94 -27.48 -4.61
CA THR A 609 5.32 -28.81 -4.08
C THR A 609 4.33 -29.88 -4.54
N GLU A 610 3.02 -29.67 -4.33
CA GLU A 610 1.99 -30.62 -4.73
C GLU A 610 1.95 -30.84 -6.25
N LEU A 611 2.19 -29.80 -7.05
CA LEU A 611 2.28 -29.93 -8.51
C LEU A 611 3.51 -30.72 -8.96
N CYS A 612 4.68 -30.46 -8.36
CA CYS A 612 5.94 -31.13 -8.70
C CYS A 612 6.00 -32.59 -8.21
N LEU A 613 5.23 -32.93 -7.17
CA LEU A 613 5.12 -34.29 -6.65
C LEU A 613 3.94 -35.07 -7.25
N CYS A 614 3.18 -34.49 -8.18
CA CYS A 614 2.07 -35.15 -8.86
C CYS A 614 2.51 -35.70 -10.24
N PRO A 615 2.83 -37.00 -10.37
CA PRO A 615 3.35 -37.55 -11.62
C PRO A 615 2.29 -37.59 -12.72
N ALA A 616 1.04 -37.94 -12.38
CA ALA A 616 -0.03 -38.14 -13.35
C ALA A 616 -0.55 -36.81 -13.93
N PRO A 617 -0.45 -36.55 -15.25
CA PRO A 617 -0.88 -35.29 -15.87
C PRO A 617 -2.34 -34.93 -15.61
N ALA A 618 -3.24 -35.93 -15.66
CA ALA A 618 -4.67 -35.71 -15.41
C ALA A 618 -4.95 -35.29 -13.96
N ALA A 619 -4.22 -35.84 -12.98
CA ALA A 619 -4.35 -35.44 -11.57
C ALA A 619 -3.76 -34.05 -11.33
N ARG A 620 -2.63 -33.74 -11.96
CA ARG A 620 -1.99 -32.42 -11.91
C ARG A 620 -2.88 -31.32 -12.50
N ALA A 621 -3.56 -31.59 -13.61
CA ALA A 621 -4.55 -30.69 -14.19
C ALA A 621 -5.75 -30.45 -13.25
N ARG A 622 -6.24 -31.49 -12.56
CA ARG A 622 -7.29 -31.36 -11.54
C ARG A 622 -6.83 -30.52 -10.35
N LEU A 623 -5.62 -30.74 -9.83
CA LEU A 623 -5.03 -29.93 -8.76
C LEU A 623 -4.94 -28.45 -9.16
N LEU A 624 -4.48 -28.16 -10.39
CA LEU A 624 -4.48 -26.79 -10.92
C LEU A 624 -5.88 -26.17 -10.95
N MET A 625 -6.90 -26.93 -11.35
CA MET A 625 -8.29 -26.46 -11.38
C MET A 625 -8.85 -26.24 -9.97
N VAL A 626 -8.52 -27.09 -9.00
CA VAL A 626 -8.91 -26.93 -7.59
C VAL A 626 -8.28 -25.68 -7.01
N VAL A 627 -6.97 -25.46 -7.22
CA VAL A 627 -6.25 -24.26 -6.77
C VAL A 627 -6.83 -23.00 -7.42
N LYS A 628 -7.07 -23.01 -8.73
CA LYS A 628 -7.72 -21.89 -9.45
C LYS A 628 -9.12 -21.62 -8.89
N ARG A 629 -9.97 -22.63 -8.69
CA ARG A 629 -11.33 -22.45 -8.15
C ARG A 629 -11.37 -21.99 -6.70
N ALA A 630 -10.46 -22.50 -5.85
CA ALA A 630 -10.34 -22.05 -4.47
C ALA A 630 -9.92 -20.58 -4.38
N ARG A 631 -9.16 -20.07 -5.38
CA ARG A 631 -8.75 -18.67 -5.50
C ARG A 631 -9.79 -17.77 -6.22
N ALA A 632 -10.55 -18.33 -7.15
CA ALA A 632 -11.49 -17.63 -8.04
C ALA A 632 -12.86 -17.29 -7.41
N GLY A 633 -12.88 -16.90 -6.13
CA GLY A 633 -14.07 -16.30 -5.51
C GLY A 633 -14.54 -14.97 -6.15
N GLY A 634 -13.94 -14.51 -7.27
CA GLY A 634 -14.34 -13.32 -8.00
C GLY A 634 -14.07 -13.41 -9.50
N ARG A 635 -15.01 -12.88 -10.31
CA ARG A 635 -15.22 -13.06 -11.76
C ARG A 635 -14.17 -12.46 -12.73
N SER A 636 -12.89 -12.31 -12.37
CA SER A 636 -11.89 -11.69 -13.28
C SER A 636 -10.62 -12.52 -13.43
N PRO A 637 -9.97 -12.55 -14.61
CA PRO A 637 -8.74 -13.32 -14.84
C PRO A 637 -7.62 -12.93 -13.86
N GLU A 638 -6.88 -13.94 -13.39
CA GLU A 638 -5.95 -13.84 -12.25
C GLU A 638 -4.67 -13.04 -12.56
N HIS A 639 -4.12 -13.20 -13.77
CA HIS A 639 -2.86 -12.54 -14.18
C HIS A 639 -2.95 -11.01 -14.14
N THR A 640 -4.13 -10.45 -14.36
CA THR A 640 -4.39 -9.00 -14.29
C THR A 640 -4.40 -8.44 -12.88
N ARG A 641 -4.67 -9.23 -11.82
CA ARG A 641 -4.77 -8.68 -10.44
C ARG A 641 -3.42 -8.41 -9.78
N HIS A 642 -2.37 -9.12 -10.20
CA HIS A 642 -1.03 -8.95 -9.65
C HIS A 642 -0.13 -8.04 -10.50
N ASP A 643 -0.70 -7.40 -11.53
CA ASP A 643 0.02 -6.45 -12.36
C ASP A 643 0.69 -5.36 -11.50
N PRO A 644 2.04 -5.24 -11.51
CA PRO A 644 2.75 -4.24 -10.72
C PRO A 644 2.61 -2.82 -11.30
N SER A 645 2.10 -2.68 -12.53
CA SER A 645 1.93 -1.40 -13.20
C SER A 645 1.14 -0.43 -12.33
N TRP A 646 1.56 0.84 -12.32
CA TRP A 646 0.90 1.91 -11.55
C TRP A 646 0.74 1.57 -10.07
N ASN A 647 1.79 1.03 -9.46
CA ASN A 647 1.80 0.63 -8.05
C ASN A 647 0.67 -0.35 -7.69
N HIS A 648 0.55 -1.44 -8.44
CA HIS A 648 -0.49 -2.46 -8.24
C HIS A 648 -1.94 -1.92 -8.33
N ARG A 649 -2.20 -0.98 -9.23
CA ARG A 649 -3.50 -0.29 -9.37
C ARG A 649 -4.69 -1.25 -9.48
N VAL A 650 -4.55 -2.33 -10.24
CA VAL A 650 -5.63 -3.32 -10.43
C VAL A 650 -6.01 -3.99 -9.10
N TYR A 651 -5.01 -4.38 -8.30
CA TYR A 651 -5.23 -4.90 -6.95
C TYR A 651 -5.88 -3.85 -6.05
N ARG A 652 -5.35 -2.61 -6.03
CA ARG A 652 -5.86 -1.54 -5.16
C ARG A 652 -7.31 -1.19 -5.47
N LEU A 653 -7.68 -1.08 -6.74
CA LEU A 653 -9.07 -0.84 -7.18
C LEU A 653 -10.00 -2.01 -6.81
N ALA A 654 -9.51 -3.25 -6.92
CA ALA A 654 -10.27 -4.41 -6.51
C ALA A 654 -10.51 -4.42 -4.99
N LEU A 655 -9.47 -4.13 -4.20
CA LEU A 655 -9.55 -4.05 -2.74
C LEU A 655 -10.50 -2.95 -2.28
N ALA A 656 -10.45 -1.76 -2.90
CA ALA A 656 -11.30 -0.62 -2.57
C ALA A 656 -12.82 -0.88 -2.77
N LYS A 657 -13.18 -1.87 -3.58
CA LYS A 657 -14.58 -2.27 -3.83
C LYS A 657 -15.10 -3.28 -2.81
N LEU A 658 -14.23 -3.88 -2.01
CA LEU A 658 -14.61 -4.87 -1.01
C LEU A 658 -15.00 -4.16 0.29
N SER A 659 -16.02 -4.67 0.98
CA SER A 659 -16.37 -4.25 2.34
C SER A 659 -15.73 -5.19 3.36
N PRO A 660 -15.28 -4.70 4.54
CA PRO A 660 -14.83 -5.57 5.64
C PRO A 660 -15.87 -6.66 5.98
N PRO A 661 -15.45 -7.86 6.44
CA PRO A 661 -14.08 -8.25 6.81
C PRO A 661 -13.20 -8.72 5.63
N ILE A 662 -11.95 -8.26 5.57
CA ILE A 662 -11.00 -8.58 4.49
C ILE A 662 -9.59 -8.81 5.09
N ILE A 663 -8.85 -9.81 4.58
CA ILE A 663 -7.40 -9.93 4.79
C ILE A 663 -6.71 -9.31 3.57
N PRO A 664 -5.97 -8.18 3.71
CA PRO A 664 -5.25 -7.59 2.59
C PRO A 664 -4.04 -8.44 2.21
N PHE A 665 -3.51 -8.21 1.01
CA PHE A 665 -2.22 -8.73 0.58
C PHE A 665 -1.08 -8.07 1.40
N MET A 666 -0.81 -8.64 2.57
CA MET A 666 0.16 -8.14 3.56
C MET A 666 1.56 -7.86 2.99
N PRO A 667 2.14 -8.66 2.07
CA PRO A 667 3.44 -8.35 1.47
C PRO A 667 3.47 -6.99 0.77
N LEU A 668 2.39 -6.62 0.05
CA LEU A 668 2.30 -5.32 -0.60
C LEU A 668 2.11 -4.19 0.42
N LEU A 669 1.34 -4.42 1.49
CA LEU A 669 1.21 -3.46 2.57
C LEU A 669 2.55 -3.17 3.24
N LEU A 670 3.32 -4.21 3.59
CA LEU A 670 4.65 -4.06 4.18
C LEU A 670 5.61 -3.39 3.21
N LYS A 671 5.56 -3.74 1.92
CA LYS A 671 6.32 -3.05 0.87
C LYS A 671 6.01 -1.55 0.88
N ASP A 672 4.73 -1.15 0.85
CA ASP A 672 4.33 0.25 0.90
C ASP A 672 4.92 0.98 2.12
N MET A 673 4.80 0.36 3.31
CA MET A 673 5.36 0.92 4.54
C MET A 673 6.89 1.05 4.48
N THR A 674 7.60 0.05 3.93
CA THR A 674 9.06 0.10 3.74
C THR A 674 9.47 1.19 2.76
N PHE A 675 8.80 1.33 1.62
CA PHE A 675 9.08 2.41 0.66
C PHE A 675 8.85 3.80 1.26
N ILE A 676 7.78 3.97 2.05
CA ILE A 676 7.53 5.21 2.79
C ILE A 676 8.65 5.45 3.82
N HIS A 677 9.11 4.40 4.51
CA HIS A 677 10.17 4.53 5.49
C HIS A 677 11.51 4.92 4.86
N ASP A 678 11.92 4.23 3.80
CA ASP A 678 13.21 4.42 3.13
C ASP A 678 13.25 5.70 2.28
N GLY A 679 12.10 6.06 1.70
CA GLY A 679 11.96 7.24 0.84
C GLY A 679 11.87 8.58 1.58
N ASN A 680 11.64 8.57 2.90
CA ASN A 680 11.44 9.78 3.69
C ASN A 680 12.41 9.83 4.89
N CYS A 681 13.02 10.97 5.18
CA CYS A 681 13.86 11.11 6.36
C CYS A 681 13.02 11.14 7.65
N THR A 682 13.43 10.38 8.68
CA THR A 682 12.82 10.42 10.02
C THR A 682 13.05 11.77 10.72
N MET A 683 14.14 12.46 10.39
CA MET A 683 14.49 13.78 10.92
C MET A 683 14.56 14.79 9.78
N VAL A 684 13.97 15.97 9.95
CA VAL A 684 14.07 17.12 9.04
C VAL A 684 14.46 18.33 9.86
N GLU A 685 15.58 19.00 9.53
CA GLU A 685 16.09 20.16 10.30
C GLU A 685 16.25 19.90 11.81
N ASN A 686 16.62 18.67 12.21
CA ASN A 686 16.68 18.18 13.60
C ASN A 686 15.34 18.04 14.33
N LEU A 687 14.22 18.12 13.62
CA LEU A 687 12.88 17.84 14.12
C LEU A 687 12.39 16.46 13.65
N ILE A 688 11.54 15.80 14.43
CA ILE A 688 10.88 14.55 14.03
C ILE A 688 9.96 14.87 12.85
N ASN A 689 10.12 14.18 11.73
CA ASN A 689 9.19 14.26 10.61
C ASN A 689 7.92 13.48 10.95
N PHE A 690 6.92 14.16 11.52
CA PHE A 690 5.69 13.54 11.96
C PHE A 690 4.78 13.16 10.78
N GLU A 691 4.82 13.92 9.67
CA GLU A 691 4.14 13.55 8.41
C GLU A 691 4.55 12.14 7.95
N LYS A 692 5.86 11.84 7.99
CA LYS A 692 6.37 10.48 7.73
C LYS A 692 5.80 9.44 8.69
N MET A 693 5.65 9.75 9.97
CA MET A 693 5.20 8.78 10.98
C MET A 693 3.75 8.35 10.75
N VAL A 694 2.90 9.28 10.29
CA VAL A 694 1.47 9.03 10.06
C VAL A 694 1.19 8.32 8.73
N THR A 695 1.99 8.59 7.70
CA THR A 695 1.74 8.09 6.34
C THR A 695 1.58 6.56 6.25
N PRO A 696 2.43 5.72 6.89
CA PRO A 696 2.29 4.26 6.90
C PRO A 696 1.03 3.74 7.62
N LEU A 697 0.36 4.56 8.43
CA LEU A 697 -0.77 4.14 9.27
C LEU A 697 -2.12 4.20 8.55
N SER A 698 -2.21 4.96 7.45
CA SER A 698 -3.45 5.12 6.69
C SER A 698 -4.10 3.79 6.25
N PRO A 699 -3.34 2.77 5.78
CA PRO A 699 -3.91 1.46 5.47
C PRO A 699 -4.29 0.64 6.71
N LEU A 700 -3.64 0.87 7.86
CA LEU A 700 -3.89 0.15 9.12
C LEU A 700 -5.15 0.65 9.85
N ARG A 701 -5.53 1.92 9.63
CA ARG A 701 -6.73 2.56 10.21
C ARG A 701 -8.06 1.92 9.78
N ASN A 702 -8.10 1.22 8.64
CA ASN A 702 -9.30 0.54 8.14
C ASN A 702 -9.54 -0.85 8.75
N ARG A 703 -8.77 -1.25 9.77
CA ARG A 703 -8.99 -2.50 10.47
C ARG A 703 -10.15 -2.32 11.45
N PRO A 704 -11.28 -3.06 11.30
CA PRO A 704 -12.31 -3.03 12.32
C PRO A 704 -11.69 -3.45 13.66
N SER A 705 -11.96 -2.68 14.71
CA SER A 705 -11.65 -3.09 16.08
C SER A 705 -12.17 -4.50 16.32
N PRO A 706 -11.51 -5.35 17.11
CA PRO A 706 -12.02 -6.67 17.44
C PRO A 706 -13.28 -6.53 18.32
N CYS A 707 -14.43 -6.24 17.71
CA CYS A 707 -15.72 -6.55 18.29
C CYS A 707 -15.83 -8.07 18.25
N ARG A 708 -15.36 -8.68 19.34
CA ARG A 708 -15.36 -10.12 19.61
C ARG A 708 -16.76 -10.76 19.47
N GLU A 709 -17.82 -9.97 19.38
CA GLU A 709 -19.20 -10.42 19.27
C GLU A 709 -19.68 -10.70 17.83
N GLU A 710 -19.14 -10.05 16.79
CA GLU A 710 -19.63 -10.25 15.41
C GLU A 710 -19.00 -11.44 14.67
N ALA A 711 -17.91 -12.03 15.20
CA ALA A 711 -17.31 -13.23 14.63
C ALA A 711 -18.27 -14.45 14.63
N LYS A 712 -19.38 -14.40 15.39
CA LYS A 712 -20.43 -15.44 15.38
C LYS A 712 -21.48 -15.24 14.28
N ALA A 713 -21.46 -14.11 13.56
CA ALA A 713 -22.46 -13.77 12.55
C ALA A 713 -21.98 -14.00 11.09
N MET A 714 -21.00 -14.88 10.87
CA MET A 714 -20.73 -15.38 9.52
C MET A 714 -21.94 -16.25 9.09
N ARG A 715 -22.76 -15.73 8.18
CA ARG A 715 -23.88 -16.48 7.57
C ARG A 715 -23.32 -17.69 6.83
N ILE A 716 -23.27 -18.83 7.51
CA ILE A 716 -23.21 -20.15 6.87
C ILE A 716 -24.53 -20.29 6.12
N SER A 717 -24.50 -20.10 4.80
CA SER A 717 -25.62 -20.47 3.94
C SER A 717 -25.84 -21.97 4.07
N THR A 718 -26.87 -22.33 4.82
CA THR A 718 -27.40 -23.69 4.93
C THR A 718 -28.20 -24.01 3.66
N CYS A 719 -27.51 -24.44 2.62
CA CYS A 719 -28.11 -25.31 1.61
C CYS A 719 -27.28 -26.59 1.58
N SER A 720 -27.86 -27.60 2.23
CA SER A 720 -27.37 -28.97 2.33
C SER A 720 -27.39 -29.65 0.96
N ASP A 721 -26.24 -30.18 0.55
CA ASP A 721 -26.20 -31.35 -0.34
C ASP A 721 -25.38 -32.43 0.37
N LEU A 722 -26.10 -33.42 0.89
CA LEU A 722 -25.58 -34.61 1.53
C LEU A 722 -24.94 -35.52 0.49
N ALA A 723 -23.61 -35.51 0.39
CA ALA A 723 -22.85 -36.62 -0.16
C ALA A 723 -21.81 -37.07 0.88
N PRO A 724 -21.84 -38.34 1.34
CA PRO A 724 -20.87 -38.83 2.31
C PRO A 724 -19.53 -39.04 1.60
N ARG A 725 -18.52 -38.23 1.93
CA ARG A 725 -17.13 -38.49 1.56
C ARG A 725 -16.38 -39.00 2.79
N ALA A 726 -15.60 -40.06 2.60
CA ALA A 726 -15.09 -40.96 3.64
C ALA A 726 -13.94 -40.40 4.51
N HIS A 727 -13.74 -39.08 4.58
CA HIS A 727 -12.70 -38.47 5.41
C HIS A 727 -13.28 -37.36 6.28
N SER A 728 -12.91 -37.35 7.56
CA SER A 728 -13.43 -36.37 8.51
C SER A 728 -12.88 -34.96 8.18
N PRO A 729 -13.70 -33.89 8.28
CA PRO A 729 -13.24 -32.51 8.12
C PRO A 729 -12.04 -32.16 9.03
N ALA A 730 -11.93 -32.85 10.16
CA ALA A 730 -10.82 -32.72 11.11
C ALA A 730 -9.47 -33.15 10.52
N THR A 731 -9.43 -34.18 9.66
CA THR A 731 -8.19 -34.66 9.01
C THR A 731 -7.68 -33.65 7.99
N ALA A 732 -8.57 -33.09 7.17
CA ALA A 732 -8.22 -32.06 6.20
C ALA A 732 -7.78 -30.75 6.90
N SER A 733 -8.50 -30.35 7.96
CA SER A 733 -8.12 -29.19 8.78
C SER A 733 -6.73 -29.35 9.42
N ALA A 734 -6.45 -30.51 10.02
CA ALA A 734 -5.14 -30.80 10.62
C ALA A 734 -3.99 -30.78 9.60
N TYR A 735 -4.24 -31.26 8.38
CA TYR A 735 -3.26 -31.19 7.29
C TYR A 735 -2.99 -29.74 6.85
N LEU A 736 -4.04 -28.93 6.61
CA LEU A 736 -3.90 -27.55 6.14
C LEU A 736 -3.27 -26.59 7.17
N GLN A 737 -3.34 -26.94 8.46
CA GLN A 737 -2.67 -26.24 9.55
C GLN A 737 -1.19 -26.63 9.70
N ASN A 738 -0.76 -27.75 9.12
CA ASN A 738 0.59 -28.31 9.29
C ASN A 738 1.17 -28.71 7.92
N LEU A 739 1.22 -27.76 6.98
CA LEU A 739 1.71 -28.02 5.64
C LEU A 739 3.20 -28.37 5.67
N ARG A 740 3.58 -29.41 4.92
CA ARG A 740 4.98 -29.72 4.63
C ARG A 740 5.26 -29.36 3.19
N VAL A 741 6.30 -28.57 2.96
CA VAL A 741 6.60 -28.00 1.64
C VAL A 741 8.07 -28.13 1.30
N ILE A 742 8.39 -28.13 0.01
CA ILE A 742 9.75 -27.97 -0.50
C ILE A 742 9.93 -26.47 -0.80
N ASP A 743 10.82 -25.80 -0.08
CA ASP A 743 11.17 -24.38 -0.30
C ASP A 743 12.46 -24.19 -1.12
N ASN A 744 13.19 -25.28 -1.39
CA ASN A 744 14.36 -25.28 -2.26
C ASN A 744 13.96 -25.16 -3.75
N GLN A 745 14.08 -23.95 -4.30
CA GLN A 745 13.71 -23.65 -5.68
C GLN A 745 14.47 -24.48 -6.73
N ARG A 746 15.74 -24.84 -6.48
CA ARG A 746 16.53 -25.66 -7.41
C ARG A 746 15.96 -27.07 -7.49
N GLU A 747 15.55 -27.62 -6.37
CA GLU A 747 14.94 -28.95 -6.30
C GLU A 747 13.56 -28.96 -6.97
N LEU A 748 12.70 -27.98 -6.70
CA LEU A 748 11.42 -27.83 -7.39
C LEU A 748 11.60 -27.72 -8.92
N SER A 749 12.59 -26.95 -9.37
CA SER A 749 12.91 -26.81 -10.79
C SER A 749 13.38 -28.13 -11.41
N ARG A 750 14.19 -28.90 -10.67
CA ARG A 750 14.65 -30.24 -11.07
C ARG A 750 13.48 -31.22 -11.19
N LEU A 751 12.57 -31.23 -10.22
CA LEU A 751 11.37 -32.07 -10.25
C LEU A 751 10.45 -31.70 -11.41
N SER A 752 10.23 -30.41 -11.66
CA SER A 752 9.42 -29.93 -12.79
C SER A 752 9.99 -30.41 -14.13
N ARG A 753 11.29 -30.25 -14.38
CA ARG A 753 11.96 -30.73 -15.60
C ARG A 753 11.93 -32.26 -15.72
N LYS A 754 11.86 -32.98 -14.60
CA LYS A 754 11.73 -34.45 -14.64
C LYS A 754 10.32 -34.87 -15.07
N LEU A 755 9.29 -34.09 -14.73
CA LEU A 755 7.91 -34.36 -15.13
C LEU A 755 7.67 -34.02 -16.60
N GLU A 756 8.16 -32.87 -17.05
CA GLU A 756 7.98 -32.33 -18.40
C GLU A 756 9.35 -31.79 -18.89
N PRO A 757 10.19 -32.65 -19.49
CA PRO A 757 11.58 -32.33 -19.86
C PRO A 757 11.77 -31.41 -21.06
#